data_AF-A0A3C1EZG4-F1
#
_entry.id   AF-A0A3C1EZG4-F1
#
_cell.length_a   1.000
_cell.length_b   1.000
_cell.length_c   1.000
_cell.angle_alpha   90.00
_cell.angle_beta   90.00
_cell.angle_gamma   90.00
#
_symmetry.space_group_name_H-M   'P 1'
#
loop_
_entity.id
_entity.type
_entity.pdbx_description
1 polymer ?
#
loop_
_entity_poly.entity_id
_entity_poly.type
_entity_poly.pdbx_seq_one_letter_code
_entity_poly.pdbx_strand_id
1 'polypeptide(L)'
;MNYPANTQSRNLAILFRVAVLFLLIHNITNAQQTFASDYKPKQVMDVYIIAIENIPCWWSSSLIANPSLDTAIAEIQNKNPDLEIHTHRITRLAYGRDLQYTPYINTVTNTKNMNFTIPFVYFYPGLTNSSWDAIGIDHLYYNADNIKGRLNVDNKIRTGYTLCDMYNHAVRYPEEELLYNEAINESILYKKTAPEISLSMLIEKMNSAPQNELRNIILINLHGELLPLPPIRNYSDAAKDLRNYPNVRVVTHPENIQYFEGSEVNLRVYGYVTNPDDWDTDASLPIITIYLRDIEVTDLNNIQIDKIIGNTDIDYNRITDIAPGPSNYSISYPGDGTLITLYNTPLRHPKNPVSDKGIDIFGRLYGMEYVPCPIEDDFSKDLNSNGNIKNTARWIIKIDGLENNQYTVETRIGDDLTTGTLKNNPTNLSKTYIWIGQESPEIEKYQFIGDPRHCPYLDVKLNQNYNWFFVEIPKDSDYKYFDETTDGWGDDKIDIDIPRFYQIYRQGLLNTQAIWSAMTGSAFYYYGLGGEFGSNRTPLPLGLPFLKQPWNNIDNQDTYMVYVNEIFPDRNSANIYPEIPVLENQRIAAKRDNSWHAKYWLGELYPDTENVASTNTWQTTGNLETGFNKYYRASYDTFPIFSRKRKSVITAGKGCASFFNGTPANNLDKHFRYADTKSIPPILAENKYYTGILTESEKELFSIFNFSELTDVGVIRPFTLNYKSDKPTEWYKPAYKEQRTVISIPSIYYSSNYKFLGSGEDPDINPFYASGVVKMTKDADNCYLVASGISMNSNFWTNDIGKITLFKIIKTFLNGGLSENTLKNIIVQIPSVSFASIKNYDKYIKPKTPIIVQWSTQWKRWDGENYTTKYPSDYSPNSPLVYNLKYSKDGGKTWYNLKDNSISYIGKKDTENRTFPQSTNFYSWNIGNINSFPQGEYILRIECYRNDIDLHYSYDQRKIEIVR
;
A
#
# COMPACT_ATOMS: atom_id res chain seq x y z
N MET A 1 66.38 -30.29 -3.23
CA MET A 1 67.02 -29.14 -2.56
C MET A 1 65.93 -28.37 -1.85
N ASN A 2 65.98 -28.33 -0.52
CA ASN A 2 65.07 -27.58 0.33
C ASN A 2 65.60 -26.16 0.52
N TYR A 3 64.80 -25.15 0.19
CA TYR A 3 64.80 -23.84 0.86
C TYR A 3 63.35 -23.46 1.19
N PRO A 4 63.12 -22.75 2.31
CA PRO A 4 61.93 -22.90 3.13
C PRO A 4 60.82 -21.90 2.79
N ALA A 5 59.57 -22.38 2.81
CA ALA A 5 58.38 -21.56 2.67
C ALA A 5 58.11 -20.75 3.96
N ASN A 6 58.30 -19.44 3.83
CA ASN A 6 57.54 -18.33 4.41
C ASN A 6 56.96 -18.48 5.83
N THR A 7 57.72 -17.94 6.77
CA THR A 7 57.31 -17.55 8.14
C THR A 7 56.18 -16.50 8.15
N GLN A 8 55.97 -15.74 7.05
CA GLN A 8 54.93 -14.71 6.95
C GLN A 8 53.50 -15.25 6.87
N SER A 9 53.26 -16.36 6.16
CA SER A 9 51.90 -16.94 6.05
C SER A 9 51.44 -17.59 7.36
N ARG A 10 52.39 -18.14 8.15
CA ARG A 10 52.12 -18.62 9.51
C ARG A 10 51.78 -17.49 10.47
N ASN A 11 52.48 -16.35 10.40
CA ASN A 11 52.18 -15.20 11.25
C ASN A 11 50.82 -14.57 10.92
N LEU A 12 50.43 -14.49 9.64
CA LEU A 12 49.12 -13.99 9.23
C LEU A 12 47.97 -14.92 9.68
N ALA A 13 48.15 -16.24 9.56
CA ALA A 13 47.18 -17.22 10.02
C ALA A 13 47.05 -17.24 11.56
N ILE A 14 48.14 -16.98 12.29
CA ILE A 14 48.12 -16.82 13.74
C ILE A 14 47.40 -15.52 14.13
N LEU A 15 47.66 -14.39 13.45
CA LEU A 15 46.94 -13.13 13.68
C LEU A 15 45.44 -13.26 13.39
N PHE A 16 45.06 -13.97 12.32
CA PHE A 16 43.65 -14.20 11.98
C PHE A 16 42.98 -15.12 13.01
N ARG A 17 43.67 -16.16 13.48
CA ARG A 17 43.17 -17.03 14.56
C ARG A 17 43.08 -16.31 15.90
N VAL A 18 44.01 -15.41 16.22
CA VAL A 18 43.97 -14.57 17.43
C VAL A 18 42.85 -13.54 17.33
N ALA A 19 42.61 -12.92 16.18
CA ALA A 19 41.49 -12.00 15.97
C ALA A 19 40.13 -12.71 16.05
N VAL A 20 40.01 -13.91 15.47
CA VAL A 20 38.81 -14.75 15.60
C VAL A 20 38.64 -15.25 17.04
N LEU A 21 39.74 -15.57 17.75
CA LEU A 21 39.69 -15.94 19.16
C LEU A 21 39.34 -14.74 20.04
N PHE A 22 39.75 -13.51 19.72
CA PHE A 22 39.32 -12.29 20.42
C PHE A 22 37.86 -11.94 20.12
N LEU A 23 37.36 -12.18 18.91
CA LEU A 23 35.93 -12.06 18.57
C LEU A 23 35.11 -13.15 19.24
N LEU A 24 35.59 -14.38 19.31
CA LEU A 24 34.96 -15.46 20.06
C LEU A 24 35.05 -15.21 21.56
N ILE A 25 36.15 -14.71 22.10
CA ILE A 25 36.27 -14.37 23.52
C ILE A 25 35.41 -13.16 23.84
N HIS A 26 35.29 -12.14 22.97
CA HIS A 26 34.37 -11.02 23.14
C HIS A 26 32.90 -11.48 23.09
N ASN A 27 32.56 -12.39 22.16
CA ASN A 27 31.23 -13.01 22.09
C ASN A 27 30.97 -13.99 23.26
N ILE A 28 31.99 -14.67 23.79
CA ILE A 28 31.90 -15.59 24.93
C ILE A 28 31.93 -14.83 26.26
N THR A 29 32.63 -13.69 26.39
CA THR A 29 32.51 -12.81 27.57
C THR A 29 31.18 -12.08 27.58
N ASN A 30 30.60 -11.77 26.41
CA ASN A 30 29.20 -11.33 26.30
C ASN A 30 28.20 -12.48 26.55
N ALA A 31 28.56 -13.74 26.27
CA ALA A 31 27.70 -14.92 26.51
C ALA A 31 27.90 -15.60 27.88
N GLN A 32 28.95 -15.25 28.64
CA GLN A 32 29.22 -15.71 30.01
C GLN A 32 29.15 -14.58 31.06
N GLN A 33 28.56 -13.44 30.71
CA GLN A 33 27.70 -12.81 31.70
C GLN A 33 26.44 -13.66 31.77
N THR A 34 26.35 -14.51 32.79
CA THR A 34 25.05 -14.83 33.41
C THR A 34 24.47 -13.49 33.86
N PHE A 35 23.89 -12.75 32.91
CA PHE A 35 23.02 -11.64 33.23
C PHE A 35 21.90 -12.27 34.05
N ALA A 36 21.95 -12.07 35.36
CA ALA A 36 20.72 -11.80 36.05
C ALA A 36 20.13 -10.58 35.31
N SER A 37 19.30 -10.83 34.30
CA SER A 37 18.65 -9.79 33.52
C SER A 37 17.77 -9.03 34.49
N ASP A 38 18.27 -7.92 35.00
CA ASP A 38 17.51 -7.07 35.91
C ASP A 38 16.42 -6.42 35.06
N TYR A 39 15.22 -6.98 35.11
CA TYR A 39 14.07 -6.42 34.41
C TYR A 39 13.84 -4.98 34.91
N LYS A 40 13.76 -4.02 33.99
CA LYS A 40 13.47 -2.61 34.30
C LYS A 40 12.17 -2.17 33.61
N PRO A 41 11.49 -1.15 34.16
CA PRO A 41 10.39 -0.48 33.48
C PRO A 41 10.79 -0.01 32.09
N LYS A 42 9.89 -0.18 31.12
CA LYS A 42 10.09 0.21 29.74
C LYS A 42 8.89 0.98 29.20
N GLN A 43 9.17 1.93 28.30
CA GLN A 43 8.16 2.59 27.48
C GLN A 43 8.30 2.10 26.04
N VAL A 44 7.19 1.64 25.47
CA VAL A 44 7.10 1.06 24.15
C VAL A 44 6.45 2.05 23.20
N MET A 45 7.14 2.34 22.10
CA MET A 45 6.63 3.13 21.00
C MET A 45 6.41 2.23 19.78
N ASP A 46 5.15 2.00 19.42
CA ASP A 46 4.79 1.37 18.16
C ASP A 46 5.13 2.27 16.96
N VAL A 47 5.98 1.78 16.06
CA VAL A 47 6.43 2.47 14.85
C VAL A 47 6.09 1.62 13.64
N TYR A 48 5.22 2.14 12.78
CA TYR A 48 4.82 1.53 11.53
C TYR A 48 5.77 1.93 10.41
N ILE A 49 6.26 0.94 9.67
CA ILE A 49 7.30 1.12 8.66
C ILE A 49 6.76 0.65 7.32
N ILE A 50 6.59 1.56 6.38
CA ILE A 50 6.18 1.26 5.01
C ILE A 50 7.44 0.89 4.22
N ALA A 51 7.55 -0.39 3.86
CA ALA A 51 8.72 -0.99 3.22
C ALA A 51 8.27 -2.08 2.21
N ILE A 52 7.48 -1.66 1.24
CA ILE A 52 6.83 -2.48 0.23
C ILE A 52 7.85 -3.27 -0.61
N GLU A 53 7.65 -4.57 -0.69
CA GLU A 53 8.64 -5.51 -1.20
C GLU A 53 8.89 -5.41 -2.71
N ASN A 54 7.88 -4.98 -3.47
CA ASN A 54 7.89 -4.89 -4.93
C ASN A 54 7.88 -3.44 -5.44
N ILE A 55 8.20 -2.48 -4.56
CA ILE A 55 8.38 -1.07 -4.91
C ILE A 55 9.80 -0.66 -4.50
N PRO A 56 10.55 0.02 -5.37
CA PRO A 56 11.93 0.40 -5.08
C PRO A 56 11.99 1.59 -4.09
N CYS A 57 13.16 1.86 -3.52
CA CYS A 57 13.43 3.07 -2.75
C CYS A 57 14.26 4.04 -3.62
N TRP A 58 13.75 5.25 -3.89
CA TRP A 58 14.30 6.11 -4.96
C TRP A 58 15.44 7.02 -4.51
N TRP A 59 16.61 6.41 -4.26
CA TRP A 59 17.93 7.03 -3.92
C TRP A 59 18.91 6.05 -3.28
N SER A 60 18.42 4.91 -2.81
CA SER A 60 19.18 3.87 -2.14
C SER A 60 18.43 2.56 -2.39
N SER A 61 19.12 1.45 -2.59
CA SER A 61 18.44 0.17 -2.61
C SER A 61 17.62 -0.01 -1.32
N SER A 62 16.36 -0.47 -1.41
CA SER A 62 15.54 -0.83 -0.24
C SER A 62 16.27 -1.87 0.65
N LEU A 63 17.21 -2.60 0.04
CA LEU A 63 18.13 -3.55 0.68
C LEU A 63 19.10 -2.88 1.66
N ILE A 64 19.35 -1.58 1.52
CA ILE A 64 20.20 -0.79 2.42
C ILE A 64 19.33 -0.08 3.46
N ALA A 65 18.21 0.51 3.04
CA ALA A 65 17.36 1.32 3.94
C ALA A 65 16.80 0.52 5.13
N ASN A 66 16.34 -0.71 4.90
CA ASN A 66 15.83 -1.58 5.96
C ASN A 66 16.89 -1.93 7.02
N PRO A 67 18.05 -2.54 6.68
CA PRO A 67 19.11 -2.80 7.66
C PRO A 67 19.65 -1.53 8.34
N SER A 68 19.69 -0.40 7.62
CA SER A 68 20.09 0.89 8.19
C SER A 68 19.15 1.36 9.29
N LEU A 69 17.84 1.25 9.08
CA LEU A 69 16.87 1.58 10.13
C LEU A 69 16.96 0.62 11.31
N ASP A 70 17.11 -0.68 11.05
CA ASP A 70 17.22 -1.70 12.11
C ASP A 70 18.45 -1.45 12.99
N THR A 71 19.57 -1.09 12.36
CA THR A 71 20.80 -0.70 13.06
C THR A 71 20.56 0.58 13.89
N ALA A 72 19.87 1.58 13.33
CA ALA A 72 19.53 2.80 14.05
C ALA A 72 18.65 2.53 15.27
N ILE A 73 17.63 1.69 15.15
CA ILE A 73 16.75 1.28 16.25
C ILE A 73 17.55 0.58 17.35
N ALA A 74 18.38 -0.40 16.98
CA ALA A 74 19.21 -1.14 17.93
C ALA A 74 20.17 -0.22 18.69
N GLU A 75 20.81 0.73 18.00
CA GLU A 75 21.69 1.71 18.64
C GLU A 75 20.93 2.63 19.62
N ILE A 76 19.74 3.11 19.25
CA ILE A 76 18.92 3.97 20.11
C ILE A 76 18.51 3.22 21.37
N GLN A 77 18.03 1.98 21.24
CA GLN A 77 17.62 1.16 22.38
C GLN A 77 18.80 0.75 23.27
N ASN A 78 19.99 0.53 22.70
CA ASN A 78 21.19 0.25 23.49
C ASN A 78 21.62 1.44 24.36
N LYS A 79 21.45 2.67 23.85
CA LYS A 79 21.73 3.90 24.62
C LYS A 79 20.59 4.31 25.54
N ASN A 80 19.38 3.84 25.29
CA ASN A 80 18.17 4.15 26.03
C ASN A 80 17.48 2.81 26.39
N PRO A 81 18.03 2.03 27.34
CA PRO A 81 17.59 0.66 27.61
C PRO A 81 16.13 0.54 28.08
N ASP A 82 15.59 1.63 28.60
CA ASP A 82 14.22 1.74 29.10
C ASP A 82 13.23 2.25 28.01
N LEU A 83 13.72 2.52 26.79
CA LEU A 83 12.91 2.78 25.58
C LEU A 83 12.89 1.54 24.68
N GLU A 84 11.71 1.15 24.25
CA GLU A 84 11.50 0.07 23.29
C GLU A 84 10.79 0.61 22.05
N ILE A 85 11.40 0.43 20.88
CA ILE A 85 10.78 0.78 19.59
C ILE A 85 10.23 -0.52 19.02
N HIS A 86 8.92 -0.69 19.09
CA HIS A 86 8.24 -1.86 18.57
C HIS A 86 7.87 -1.62 17.11
N THR A 87 8.39 -2.44 16.19
CA THR A 87 8.26 -2.20 14.76
C THR A 87 7.13 -3.01 14.14
N HIS A 88 6.25 -2.33 13.39
CA HIS A 88 5.20 -2.92 12.57
C HIS A 88 5.55 -2.69 11.09
N ARG A 89 6.15 -3.70 10.44
CA ARG A 89 6.54 -3.55 9.03
C ARG A 89 5.36 -3.88 8.11
N ILE A 90 5.14 -3.00 7.15
CA ILE A 90 4.18 -3.16 6.05
C ILE A 90 4.99 -3.43 4.79
N THR A 91 5.04 -4.69 4.35
CA THR A 91 5.82 -5.08 3.16
C THR A 91 4.96 -5.42 1.94
N ARG A 92 3.66 -5.65 2.15
CA ARG A 92 2.72 -5.97 1.07
C ARG A 92 1.96 -4.74 0.60
N LEU A 93 1.91 -4.54 -0.71
CA LEU A 93 1.11 -3.47 -1.31
C LEU A 93 -0.39 -3.74 -1.16
N ALA A 94 -0.82 -4.88 -1.68
CA ALA A 94 -2.15 -5.50 -1.56
C ALA A 94 -2.08 -6.96 -2.05
N TYR A 95 -3.21 -7.64 -2.19
CA TYR A 95 -3.33 -8.95 -2.86
C TYR A 95 -3.80 -8.77 -4.31
N GLY A 96 -3.14 -9.42 -5.28
CA GLY A 96 -3.45 -9.26 -6.70
C GLY A 96 -4.65 -10.07 -7.19
N ARG A 97 -5.35 -9.59 -8.22
CA ARG A 97 -6.59 -10.17 -8.77
C ARG A 97 -6.40 -11.46 -9.58
N ASP A 98 -5.45 -11.50 -10.52
CA ASP A 98 -5.21 -12.69 -11.34
C ASP A 98 -4.36 -13.72 -10.56
N LEU A 99 -4.98 -14.82 -10.14
CA LEU A 99 -4.36 -15.87 -9.33
C LEU A 99 -3.14 -16.54 -9.99
N GLN A 100 -3.02 -16.47 -11.32
CA GLN A 100 -1.95 -17.11 -12.08
C GLN A 100 -0.77 -16.17 -12.33
N TYR A 101 -0.92 -14.86 -12.16
CA TYR A 101 0.12 -13.86 -12.40
C TYR A 101 1.41 -14.16 -11.62
N THR A 102 2.50 -14.37 -12.35
CA THR A 102 3.84 -14.58 -11.78
C THR A 102 4.91 -13.83 -12.56
N PRO A 103 5.23 -12.59 -12.17
CA PRO A 103 6.23 -11.81 -12.86
C PRO A 103 7.62 -12.44 -12.66
N TYR A 104 8.47 -12.27 -13.67
CA TYR A 104 9.80 -12.84 -13.72
C TYR A 104 10.81 -12.00 -12.93
N ILE A 105 11.77 -12.65 -12.27
CA ILE A 105 12.94 -12.02 -11.68
C ILE A 105 14.19 -12.84 -11.95
N ASN A 106 15.26 -12.16 -12.34
CA ASN A 106 16.56 -12.78 -12.63
C ASN A 106 17.45 -12.76 -11.39
N THR A 107 17.95 -13.92 -10.98
CA THR A 107 18.90 -14.07 -9.86
C THR A 107 20.21 -14.73 -10.26
N VAL A 108 20.22 -15.46 -11.39
CA VAL A 108 21.40 -16.14 -11.93
C VAL A 108 22.18 -15.27 -12.93
N THR A 109 21.48 -14.68 -13.91
CA THR A 109 22.11 -13.92 -14.99
C THR A 109 21.81 -12.43 -14.85
N ASN A 110 22.82 -11.57 -14.96
CA ASN A 110 22.62 -10.13 -14.81
C ASN A 110 21.93 -9.51 -16.04
N THR A 111 21.22 -8.39 -15.83
CA THR A 111 20.49 -7.68 -16.90
C THR A 111 21.40 -7.16 -18.03
N LYS A 112 22.70 -7.02 -17.76
CA LYS A 112 23.70 -6.47 -18.67
C LYS A 112 24.32 -7.52 -19.61
N ASN A 113 24.14 -8.82 -19.34
CA ASN A 113 24.83 -9.87 -20.07
C ASN A 113 24.39 -9.84 -21.56
N MET A 114 25.38 -9.68 -22.46
CA MET A 114 25.15 -9.56 -23.90
C MET A 114 24.49 -10.78 -24.54
N ASN A 115 24.48 -11.92 -23.84
CA ASN A 115 23.88 -13.16 -24.27
C ASN A 115 22.58 -13.48 -23.51
N PHE A 116 22.04 -12.51 -22.76
CA PHE A 116 20.84 -12.69 -21.94
C PHE A 116 19.74 -11.73 -22.35
N THR A 117 18.79 -12.23 -23.13
CA THR A 117 17.52 -11.57 -23.38
C THR A 117 16.55 -11.88 -22.25
N ILE A 118 15.86 -10.87 -21.73
CA ILE A 118 14.83 -11.09 -20.72
C ILE A 118 13.74 -11.98 -21.33
N PRO A 119 13.37 -13.11 -20.71
CA PRO A 119 12.46 -14.09 -21.32
C PRO A 119 10.99 -13.70 -21.27
N PHE A 120 10.58 -12.82 -20.35
CA PHE A 120 9.18 -12.49 -20.10
C PHE A 120 8.89 -10.99 -20.06
N VAL A 121 7.67 -10.59 -20.41
CA VAL A 121 7.24 -9.18 -20.43
C VAL A 121 7.07 -8.62 -19.03
N TYR A 122 6.38 -9.33 -18.14
CA TYR A 122 6.19 -8.90 -16.75
C TYR A 122 7.43 -9.28 -15.95
N PHE A 123 8.21 -8.29 -15.52
CA PHE A 123 9.57 -8.51 -15.05
C PHE A 123 10.02 -7.46 -14.03
N TYR A 124 10.73 -7.95 -13.02
CA TYR A 124 11.43 -7.20 -11.99
C TYR A 124 12.94 -7.44 -12.14
N PRO A 125 13.76 -6.39 -12.37
CA PRO A 125 15.21 -6.56 -12.41
C PRO A 125 15.76 -6.97 -11.05
N GLY A 126 16.26 -8.19 -10.96
CA GLY A 126 16.95 -8.71 -9.79
C GLY A 126 18.44 -8.38 -9.87
N LEU A 127 19.23 -9.28 -10.47
CA LEU A 127 20.68 -9.14 -10.58
C LEU A 127 21.10 -8.12 -11.67
N THR A 128 21.92 -7.12 -11.30
CA THR A 128 22.29 -5.98 -12.17
C THR A 128 23.80 -5.66 -12.26
N ASN A 129 24.67 -6.25 -11.42
CA ASN A 129 26.11 -5.92 -11.24
C ASN A 129 27.04 -6.09 -12.46
N SER A 130 28.29 -5.58 -12.50
CA SER A 130 28.95 -4.25 -12.40
C SER A 130 30.22 -4.32 -13.29
N SER A 131 30.61 -3.22 -13.97
CA SER A 131 31.86 -2.97 -14.78
C SER A 131 31.66 -2.27 -16.14
N TRP A 132 30.48 -1.71 -16.46
CA TRP A 132 30.36 -0.85 -17.67
C TRP A 132 30.44 0.63 -17.32
N ASP A 133 30.10 1.00 -16.08
CA ASP A 133 30.57 2.20 -15.42
C ASP A 133 31.43 1.80 -14.20
N ALA A 134 32.33 2.69 -13.79
CA ALA A 134 33.24 2.49 -12.68
C ALA A 134 32.66 2.96 -11.32
N ILE A 135 31.33 3.11 -11.16
CA ILE A 135 30.76 3.98 -10.13
C ILE A 135 29.72 3.30 -9.19
N GLY A 136 29.38 2.00 -9.29
CA GLY A 136 28.33 1.41 -8.43
C GLY A 136 28.46 -0.05 -7.99
N ILE A 137 28.18 -0.31 -6.71
CA ILE A 137 28.47 -1.56 -5.96
C ILE A 137 27.22 -2.31 -5.48
N ASP A 138 26.05 -2.19 -6.12
CA ASP A 138 24.88 -3.01 -5.76
C ASP A 138 24.62 -4.11 -6.79
N HIS A 139 24.57 -5.36 -6.33
CA HIS A 139 24.32 -6.51 -7.20
C HIS A 139 22.83 -6.73 -7.50
N LEU A 140 21.94 -6.21 -6.66
CA LEU A 140 20.50 -6.52 -6.68
C LEU A 140 19.68 -5.22 -6.69
N TYR A 141 18.78 -5.05 -7.67
CA TYR A 141 17.81 -3.95 -7.69
C TYR A 141 16.55 -4.36 -6.91
N TYR A 142 15.89 -5.45 -7.33
CA TYR A 142 14.95 -6.19 -6.51
C TYR A 142 15.62 -7.43 -5.91
N ASN A 143 15.29 -7.79 -4.67
CA ASN A 143 15.72 -9.06 -4.08
C ASN A 143 14.54 -10.03 -4.02
N ALA A 144 14.64 -11.11 -4.79
CA ALA A 144 13.62 -12.15 -4.85
C ALA A 144 13.29 -12.75 -3.47
N ASP A 145 14.26 -12.84 -2.55
CA ASP A 145 14.06 -13.41 -1.20
C ASP A 145 13.23 -12.51 -0.28
N ASN A 146 13.23 -11.20 -0.56
CA ASN A 146 12.47 -10.21 0.20
C ASN A 146 11.02 -10.08 -0.27
N ILE A 147 10.75 -10.40 -1.53
CA ILE A 147 9.37 -10.48 -2.04
C ILE A 147 8.75 -11.78 -1.52
N LYS A 148 7.61 -11.74 -0.85
CA LYS A 148 6.86 -12.92 -0.38
C LYS A 148 5.75 -13.32 -1.34
N GLY A 149 5.41 -12.45 -2.29
CA GLY A 149 4.51 -12.76 -3.38
C GLY A 149 5.00 -13.92 -4.27
N ARG A 150 4.04 -14.50 -4.97
CA ARG A 150 4.25 -15.53 -6.01
C ARG A 150 5.04 -14.90 -7.16
N LEU A 151 6.20 -15.50 -7.49
CA LEU A 151 7.14 -14.99 -8.50
C LEU A 151 7.70 -16.14 -9.34
N ASN A 152 8.10 -15.84 -10.56
CA ASN A 152 8.92 -16.72 -11.39
C ASN A 152 10.41 -16.32 -11.23
N VAL A 153 11.17 -17.10 -10.46
CA VAL A 153 12.59 -16.86 -10.20
C VAL A 153 13.42 -17.76 -11.12
N ASP A 154 14.04 -17.20 -12.15
CA ASP A 154 14.85 -17.98 -13.12
C ASP A 154 14.13 -19.25 -13.66
N ASN A 155 12.88 -19.09 -14.10
CA ASN A 155 11.98 -20.16 -14.59
C ASN A 155 11.45 -21.13 -13.52
N LYS A 156 11.64 -20.80 -12.24
CA LYS A 156 11.08 -21.55 -11.11
C LYS A 156 10.03 -20.72 -10.39
N ILE A 157 8.77 -21.14 -10.52
CA ILE A 157 7.66 -20.50 -9.79
C ILE A 157 7.74 -20.85 -8.31
N ARG A 158 7.79 -19.81 -7.47
CA ARG A 158 7.71 -19.94 -6.01
C ARG A 158 6.27 -19.75 -5.55
N THR A 159 5.86 -20.52 -4.53
CA THR A 159 4.58 -20.34 -3.85
C THR A 159 4.56 -19.04 -3.05
N GLY A 160 3.38 -18.45 -2.91
CA GLY A 160 3.17 -17.19 -2.20
C GLY A 160 1.78 -16.66 -2.51
N TYR A 161 1.44 -15.53 -1.92
CA TYR A 161 0.21 -14.80 -2.27
C TYR A 161 0.32 -14.21 -3.68
N THR A 162 -0.80 -13.98 -4.35
CA THR A 162 -0.82 -13.36 -5.67
C THR A 162 -0.27 -11.94 -5.60
N LEU A 163 0.81 -11.65 -6.33
CA LEU A 163 1.46 -10.35 -6.27
C LEU A 163 0.57 -9.26 -6.88
N CYS A 164 0.46 -8.13 -6.19
CA CYS A 164 -0.22 -6.93 -6.66
C CYS A 164 0.80 -5.89 -7.17
N ASP A 165 0.60 -5.37 -8.38
CA ASP A 165 1.43 -4.32 -8.98
C ASP A 165 0.67 -3.50 -10.05
N MET A 166 1.38 -2.64 -10.80
CA MET A 166 0.78 -1.78 -11.83
C MET A 166 -0.05 -2.53 -12.89
N TYR A 167 0.23 -3.82 -13.10
CA TYR A 167 -0.51 -4.68 -14.02
C TYR A 167 -1.59 -5.48 -13.27
N ASN A 168 -1.22 -6.20 -12.21
CA ASN A 168 -2.16 -7.00 -11.44
C ASN A 168 -2.70 -6.22 -10.25
N HIS A 169 -3.84 -5.55 -10.47
CA HIS A 169 -4.44 -4.65 -9.48
C HIS A 169 -4.91 -5.36 -8.21
N ALA A 170 -5.12 -4.59 -7.15
CA ALA A 170 -5.58 -5.09 -5.87
C ALA A 170 -6.98 -5.70 -5.98
N VAL A 171 -7.20 -6.85 -5.35
CA VAL A 171 -8.56 -7.37 -5.12
C VAL A 171 -9.38 -6.35 -4.33
N ARG A 172 -10.71 -6.51 -4.32
CA ARG A 172 -11.59 -5.64 -3.53
C ARG A 172 -11.40 -5.90 -2.04
N TYR A 173 -11.67 -4.88 -1.21
CA TYR A 173 -11.36 -4.91 0.22
C TYR A 173 -11.89 -6.13 0.97
N PRO A 174 -13.16 -6.57 0.78
CA PRO A 174 -13.65 -7.75 1.50
C PRO A 174 -12.91 -9.04 1.13
N GLU A 175 -12.46 -9.16 -0.13
CA GLU A 175 -11.62 -10.28 -0.56
C GLU A 175 -10.21 -10.20 0.01
N GLU A 176 -9.64 -9.00 0.08
CA GLU A 176 -8.33 -8.77 0.70
C GLU A 176 -8.34 -9.16 2.18
N GLU A 177 -9.36 -8.77 2.93
CA GLU A 177 -9.52 -9.18 4.34
C GLU A 177 -9.67 -10.69 4.49
N LEU A 178 -10.44 -11.34 3.60
CA LEU A 178 -10.59 -12.79 3.60
C LEU A 178 -9.24 -13.49 3.37
N LEU A 179 -8.49 -13.09 2.34
CA LEU A 179 -7.17 -13.66 2.04
C LEU A 179 -6.16 -13.41 3.16
N TYR A 180 -6.23 -12.25 3.83
CA TYR A 180 -5.41 -11.95 4.99
C TYR A 180 -5.72 -12.88 6.17
N ASN A 181 -7.01 -13.05 6.49
CA ASN A 181 -7.45 -13.92 7.58
C ASN A 181 -7.14 -15.40 7.32
N GLU A 182 -7.28 -15.86 6.07
CA GLU A 182 -6.83 -17.19 5.64
C GLU A 182 -5.32 -17.36 5.88
N ALA A 183 -4.51 -16.37 5.50
CA ALA A 183 -3.07 -16.41 5.70
C ALA A 183 -2.67 -16.37 7.20
N ILE A 184 -3.42 -15.67 8.06
CA ILE A 184 -3.28 -15.76 9.52
C ILE A 184 -3.55 -17.19 9.99
N ASN A 185 -4.69 -17.75 9.60
CA ASN A 185 -5.11 -19.08 10.03
C ASN A 185 -4.10 -20.15 9.59
N GLU A 186 -3.58 -20.04 8.36
CA GLU A 186 -2.50 -20.87 7.86
C GLU A 186 -1.23 -20.73 8.70
N SER A 187 -0.81 -19.50 9.02
CA SER A 187 0.35 -19.25 9.89
C SER A 187 0.19 -19.86 11.27
N ILE A 188 -1.00 -19.77 11.89
CA ILE A 188 -1.30 -20.41 13.18
C ILE A 188 -1.18 -21.94 13.06
N LEU A 189 -1.79 -22.53 12.03
CA LEU A 189 -1.78 -23.98 11.80
C LEU A 189 -0.36 -24.53 11.64
N TYR A 190 0.50 -23.80 10.93
CA TYR A 190 1.88 -24.20 10.67
C TYR A 190 2.91 -23.60 11.64
N LYS A 191 2.48 -22.93 12.72
CA LYS A 191 3.34 -22.28 13.72
C LYS A 191 4.36 -21.30 13.10
N LYS A 192 3.94 -20.56 12.08
CA LYS A 192 4.71 -19.48 11.43
C LYS A 192 4.27 -18.13 12.01
N THR A 193 5.08 -17.10 11.79
CA THR A 193 4.68 -15.72 12.07
C THR A 193 3.45 -15.37 11.22
N ALA A 194 2.44 -14.78 11.87
CA ALA A 194 1.28 -14.26 11.15
C ALA A 194 1.76 -13.18 10.16
N PRO A 195 1.19 -13.11 8.95
CA PRO A 195 1.49 -12.03 8.03
C PRO A 195 1.03 -10.68 8.61
N GLU A 196 1.74 -9.63 8.25
CA GLU A 196 1.29 -8.25 8.44
C GLU A 196 0.12 -7.92 7.50
N ILE A 197 -0.69 -6.92 7.89
CA ILE A 197 -1.67 -6.29 7.00
C ILE A 197 -0.97 -5.65 5.80
N SER A 198 -1.67 -5.55 4.67
CA SER A 198 -1.16 -4.82 3.50
C SER A 198 -1.23 -3.30 3.71
N LEU A 199 -0.59 -2.54 2.83
CA LEU A 199 -0.69 -1.09 2.80
C LEU A 199 -2.12 -0.61 2.51
N SER A 200 -2.82 -1.28 1.58
CA SER A 200 -4.25 -1.04 1.32
C SER A 200 -5.08 -1.15 2.61
N MET A 201 -4.91 -2.24 3.37
CA MET A 201 -5.60 -2.44 4.64
C MET A 201 -5.23 -1.42 5.72
N LEU A 202 -3.95 -1.01 5.81
CA LEU A 202 -3.54 0.02 6.75
C LEU A 202 -4.20 1.37 6.42
N ILE A 203 -4.23 1.74 5.14
CA ILE A 203 -4.87 2.98 4.68
C ILE A 203 -6.37 2.95 4.99
N GLU A 204 -7.05 1.84 4.69
CA GLU A 204 -8.48 1.67 5.02
C GLU A 204 -8.71 1.83 6.52
N LYS A 205 -7.96 1.11 7.36
CA LYS A 205 -8.05 1.23 8.82
C LYS A 205 -7.82 2.65 9.33
N MET A 206 -6.87 3.38 8.77
CA MET A 206 -6.65 4.78 9.17
C MET A 206 -7.83 5.69 8.83
N ASN A 207 -8.67 5.32 7.86
CA ASN A 207 -9.83 6.11 7.43
C ASN A 207 -11.14 5.67 8.10
N SER A 208 -11.33 4.36 8.35
CA SER A 208 -12.62 3.81 8.80
C SER A 208 -12.60 3.12 10.17
N ALA A 209 -11.43 2.72 10.69
CA ALA A 209 -11.38 2.03 11.99
C ALA A 209 -11.73 2.99 13.14
N PRO A 210 -12.21 2.46 14.29
CA PRO A 210 -12.40 3.25 15.50
C PRO A 210 -11.16 4.07 15.84
N GLN A 211 -11.34 5.36 16.13
CA GLN A 211 -10.23 6.30 16.27
C GLN A 211 -9.17 5.86 17.30
N ASN A 212 -9.56 5.09 18.32
CA ASN A 212 -8.66 4.61 19.38
C ASN A 212 -7.62 3.57 18.90
N GLU A 213 -7.88 2.83 17.82
CA GLU A 213 -7.00 1.75 17.37
C GLU A 213 -5.64 2.28 16.88
N LEU A 214 -5.66 3.38 16.11
CA LEU A 214 -4.47 3.96 15.48
C LEU A 214 -4.19 5.41 15.91
N ARG A 215 -4.83 5.91 16.99
CA ARG A 215 -4.58 7.27 17.49
C ARG A 215 -3.09 7.46 17.83
N ASN A 216 -2.50 8.54 17.36
CA ASN A 216 -1.09 8.93 17.48
C ASN A 216 -0.09 7.98 16.80
N ILE A 217 -0.53 7.23 15.78
CA ILE A 217 0.34 6.34 15.01
C ILE A 217 1.61 7.05 14.52
N ILE A 218 2.76 6.39 14.69
CA ILE A 218 4.05 6.83 14.16
C ILE A 218 4.34 6.05 12.87
N LEU A 219 4.51 6.77 11.75
CA LEU A 219 4.70 6.21 10.42
C LEU A 219 6.02 6.66 9.80
N ILE A 220 6.79 5.71 9.29
CA ILE A 220 8.00 5.96 8.51
C ILE A 220 7.87 5.33 7.12
N ASN A 221 7.94 6.16 6.09
CA ASN A 221 8.06 5.70 4.71
C ASN A 221 9.53 5.47 4.34
N LEU A 222 9.91 4.22 4.09
CA LEU A 222 11.28 3.87 3.67
C LEU A 222 11.51 3.99 2.18
N HIS A 223 10.48 4.23 1.36
CA HIS A 223 10.64 4.46 -0.07
C HIS A 223 11.04 5.89 -0.41
N GLY A 224 10.84 6.78 0.55
CA GLY A 224 11.48 8.06 0.50
C GLY A 224 10.74 9.16 -0.26
N GLU A 225 11.32 9.65 -1.37
CA GLU A 225 10.62 10.63 -2.25
C GLU A 225 9.38 10.00 -2.91
N LEU A 226 9.40 8.68 -3.04
CA LEU A 226 8.31 7.83 -3.51
C LEU A 226 7.26 7.67 -2.42
N LEU A 227 5.99 7.90 -2.76
CA LEU A 227 4.86 7.37 -1.97
C LEU A 227 4.32 6.08 -2.62
N PRO A 228 4.35 4.93 -1.94
CA PRO A 228 3.73 3.71 -2.46
C PRO A 228 2.21 3.89 -2.55
N LEU A 229 1.61 3.49 -3.66
CA LEU A 229 0.17 3.59 -3.90
C LEU A 229 -0.36 2.21 -4.30
N PRO A 230 -1.25 1.58 -3.51
CA PRO A 230 -1.85 0.32 -3.91
C PRO A 230 -2.75 0.53 -5.14
N PRO A 231 -2.62 -0.28 -6.21
CA PRO A 231 -3.39 -0.11 -7.43
C PRO A 231 -4.84 -0.57 -7.24
N ILE A 232 -5.67 0.29 -6.64
CA ILE A 232 -7.05 0.02 -6.25
C ILE A 232 -8.03 0.43 -7.35
N ARG A 233 -9.04 -0.42 -7.56
CA ARG A 233 -10.27 -0.10 -8.30
C ARG A 233 -11.45 -0.87 -7.72
N ASN A 234 -12.63 -0.26 -7.77
CA ASN A 234 -13.81 -0.72 -7.04
C ASN A 234 -14.76 -1.63 -7.83
N TYR A 235 -14.47 -1.94 -9.10
CA TYR A 235 -15.30 -2.84 -9.91
C TYR A 235 -14.63 -4.19 -10.18
N SER A 236 -15.47 -5.18 -10.48
CA SER A 236 -15.10 -6.58 -10.69
C SER A 236 -14.42 -6.82 -12.03
N ASP A 237 -13.54 -7.83 -12.08
CA ASP A 237 -13.12 -8.42 -13.35
C ASP A 237 -14.16 -9.40 -13.86
N ALA A 238 -14.30 -9.50 -15.18
CA ALA A 238 -15.22 -10.46 -15.77
C ALA A 238 -14.70 -11.90 -15.62
N ALA A 239 -15.62 -12.83 -15.37
CA ALA A 239 -15.37 -14.25 -15.42
C ALA A 239 -15.01 -14.67 -16.86
N LYS A 240 -14.03 -15.56 -16.98
CA LYS A 240 -13.51 -16.08 -18.25
C LYS A 240 -13.41 -17.60 -18.17
N ASP A 241 -14.10 -18.31 -19.05
CA ASP A 241 -13.91 -19.76 -19.24
C ASP A 241 -13.12 -19.99 -20.52
N LEU A 242 -11.80 -19.88 -20.40
CA LEU A 242 -10.89 -19.87 -21.53
C LEU A 242 -10.84 -21.21 -22.27
N ARG A 243 -11.23 -22.30 -21.61
CA ARG A 243 -11.18 -23.65 -22.20
C ARG A 243 -12.38 -23.94 -23.09
N ASN A 244 -13.57 -23.56 -22.63
CA ASN A 244 -14.82 -23.89 -23.32
C ASN A 244 -15.36 -22.72 -24.14
N TYR A 245 -15.08 -21.47 -23.73
CA TYR A 245 -15.63 -20.24 -24.32
C TYR A 245 -14.55 -19.15 -24.43
N PRO A 246 -13.52 -19.35 -25.28
CA PRO A 246 -12.48 -18.35 -25.48
C PRO A 246 -13.07 -17.04 -26.01
N ASN A 247 -12.47 -15.91 -25.63
CA ASN A 247 -12.87 -14.54 -25.93
C ASN A 247 -14.22 -14.10 -25.33
N VAL A 248 -14.90 -14.96 -24.57
CA VAL A 248 -16.16 -14.64 -23.89
C VAL A 248 -15.89 -14.14 -22.47
N ARG A 249 -16.70 -13.17 -22.04
CA ARG A 249 -16.64 -12.54 -20.72
C ARG A 249 -18.04 -12.41 -20.13
N VAL A 250 -18.16 -12.66 -18.83
CA VAL A 250 -19.42 -12.42 -18.09
C VAL A 250 -19.13 -11.73 -16.76
N VAL A 251 -19.87 -10.67 -16.46
CA VAL A 251 -19.73 -9.92 -15.21
C VAL A 251 -21.08 -9.41 -14.74
N THR A 252 -21.24 -9.34 -13.42
CA THR A 252 -22.42 -8.73 -12.78
C THR A 252 -21.95 -7.59 -11.91
N HIS A 253 -22.64 -6.45 -11.99
CA HIS A 253 -22.41 -5.29 -11.14
C HIS A 253 -23.73 -4.82 -10.53
N PRO A 254 -23.78 -4.44 -9.25
CA PRO A 254 -24.92 -3.68 -8.73
C PRO A 254 -24.94 -2.27 -9.34
N GLU A 255 -26.11 -1.64 -9.39
CA GLU A 255 -26.26 -0.27 -9.88
C GLU A 255 -25.60 0.77 -8.96
N ASN A 256 -25.54 0.50 -7.65
CA ASN A 256 -24.81 1.29 -6.65
C ASN A 256 -23.88 0.39 -5.83
N ILE A 257 -22.85 0.96 -5.21
CA ILE A 257 -22.05 0.27 -4.21
C ILE A 257 -22.81 0.19 -2.88
N GLN A 258 -23.40 1.31 -2.46
CA GLN A 258 -24.10 1.45 -1.19
C GLN A 258 -25.60 1.70 -1.40
N TYR A 259 -26.43 1.00 -0.63
CA TYR A 259 -27.88 1.10 -0.63
C TYR A 259 -28.39 1.47 0.76
N PHE A 260 -29.49 2.23 0.81
CA PHE A 260 -30.18 2.51 2.07
C PHE A 260 -30.95 1.28 2.56
N GLU A 261 -31.22 1.20 3.86
CA GLU A 261 -32.07 0.17 4.45
C GLU A 261 -33.43 0.10 3.73
N GLY A 262 -33.84 -1.12 3.36
CA GLY A 262 -35.09 -1.39 2.65
C GLY A 262 -35.10 -1.00 1.16
N SER A 263 -33.97 -0.61 0.58
CA SER A 263 -33.89 -0.32 -0.87
C SER A 263 -33.92 -1.60 -1.70
N GLU A 264 -34.57 -1.54 -2.86
CA GLU A 264 -34.41 -2.55 -3.92
C GLU A 264 -32.97 -2.54 -4.45
N VAL A 265 -32.37 -3.73 -4.54
CA VAL A 265 -31.04 -3.90 -5.13
C VAL A 265 -31.17 -4.34 -6.58
N ASN A 266 -30.61 -3.55 -7.50
CA ASN A 266 -30.59 -3.86 -8.92
C ASN A 266 -29.20 -4.36 -9.34
N LEU A 267 -29.14 -5.57 -9.89
CA LEU A 267 -27.93 -6.16 -10.46
C LEU A 267 -28.02 -6.19 -11.98
N ARG A 268 -26.99 -5.69 -12.65
CA ARG A 268 -26.85 -5.70 -14.11
C ARG A 268 -25.85 -6.74 -14.55
N VAL A 269 -26.31 -7.65 -15.42
CA VAL A 269 -25.49 -8.76 -15.93
C VAL A 269 -25.10 -8.50 -17.38
N TYR A 270 -23.81 -8.61 -17.65
CA TYR A 270 -23.22 -8.34 -18.95
C TYR A 270 -22.56 -9.60 -19.49
N GLY A 271 -22.99 -10.08 -20.65
CA GLY A 271 -22.28 -11.05 -21.47
C GLY A 271 -21.72 -10.34 -22.69
N TYR A 272 -20.43 -10.51 -22.98
CA TYR A 272 -19.79 -9.86 -24.12
C TYR A 272 -18.58 -10.64 -24.62
N VAL A 273 -18.08 -10.26 -25.78
CA VAL A 273 -16.87 -10.81 -26.39
C VAL A 273 -15.82 -9.72 -26.59
N THR A 274 -14.54 -10.11 -26.54
CA THR A 274 -13.41 -9.17 -26.63
C THR A 274 -13.16 -8.64 -28.05
N ASN A 275 -13.55 -9.41 -29.08
CA ASN A 275 -13.60 -8.96 -30.47
C ASN A 275 -14.99 -9.26 -31.07
N PRO A 276 -15.96 -8.34 -30.96
CA PRO A 276 -17.32 -8.54 -31.44
C PRO A 276 -17.42 -8.95 -32.90
N ASP A 277 -16.57 -8.42 -33.76
CA ASP A 277 -16.70 -8.63 -35.22
C ASP A 277 -16.37 -10.06 -35.67
N ASP A 278 -15.77 -10.88 -34.80
CA ASP A 278 -15.46 -12.30 -35.05
C ASP A 278 -16.63 -13.24 -34.69
N TRP A 279 -17.76 -12.71 -34.21
CA TRP A 279 -18.87 -13.50 -33.68
C TRP A 279 -20.17 -13.25 -34.44
N ASP A 280 -21.06 -14.23 -34.44
CA ASP A 280 -22.41 -14.08 -34.99
C ASP A 280 -23.25 -13.14 -34.12
N THR A 281 -24.09 -12.31 -34.76
CA THR A 281 -24.89 -11.26 -34.10
C THR A 281 -25.93 -11.80 -33.12
N ASP A 282 -26.24 -13.10 -33.18
CA ASP A 282 -27.15 -13.83 -32.30
C ASP A 282 -26.42 -14.80 -31.34
N ALA A 283 -25.08 -14.74 -31.29
CA ALA A 283 -24.28 -15.56 -30.39
C ALA A 283 -24.74 -15.42 -28.93
N SER A 284 -24.80 -16.55 -28.21
CA SER A 284 -25.22 -16.60 -26.82
C SER A 284 -24.51 -17.68 -26.02
N LEU A 285 -24.42 -17.49 -24.70
CA LEU A 285 -23.99 -18.50 -23.75
C LEU A 285 -25.17 -19.32 -23.26
N PRO A 286 -25.05 -20.66 -23.20
CA PRO A 286 -26.15 -21.52 -22.76
C PRO A 286 -26.48 -21.30 -21.28
N ILE A 287 -25.46 -21.16 -20.42
CA ILE A 287 -25.62 -21.05 -18.97
C ILE A 287 -24.63 -20.02 -18.42
N ILE A 288 -25.15 -19.10 -17.61
CA ILE A 288 -24.37 -18.31 -16.66
C ILE A 288 -25.02 -18.42 -15.28
N THR A 289 -24.23 -18.33 -14.23
CA THR A 289 -24.71 -18.41 -12.84
C THR A 289 -24.35 -17.18 -12.05
N ILE A 290 -25.31 -16.66 -11.30
CA ILE A 290 -25.18 -15.57 -10.33
C ILE A 290 -25.49 -16.15 -8.95
N TYR A 291 -24.51 -16.14 -8.05
CA TYR A 291 -24.63 -16.72 -6.72
C TYR A 291 -24.51 -15.63 -5.65
N LEU A 292 -25.61 -15.42 -4.92
CA LEU A 292 -25.68 -14.55 -3.75
C LEU A 292 -25.24 -15.39 -2.54
N ARG A 293 -24.02 -15.14 -2.05
CA ARG A 293 -23.45 -15.84 -0.89
C ARG A 293 -24.21 -15.52 0.39
N ASP A 294 -24.25 -16.50 1.30
CA ASP A 294 -24.67 -16.34 2.69
C ASP A 294 -26.13 -15.84 2.88
N ILE A 295 -26.98 -15.95 1.84
CA ILE A 295 -28.39 -15.57 1.91
C ILE A 295 -29.29 -16.40 0.98
N GLU A 296 -30.36 -16.94 1.55
CA GLU A 296 -31.46 -17.59 0.84
C GLU A 296 -32.67 -16.66 0.72
N VAL A 297 -32.89 -16.10 -0.46
CA VAL A 297 -34.07 -15.27 -0.78
C VAL A 297 -35.21 -16.19 -1.20
N THR A 298 -35.91 -16.76 -0.22
CA THR A 298 -36.89 -17.83 -0.45
C THR A 298 -38.24 -17.37 -0.98
N ASP A 299 -38.64 -16.11 -0.72
CA ASP A 299 -39.83 -15.52 -1.34
C ASP A 299 -39.48 -15.08 -2.77
N LEU A 300 -39.94 -15.85 -3.75
CA LEU A 300 -39.67 -15.58 -5.16
C LEU A 300 -40.26 -14.25 -5.64
N ASN A 301 -41.23 -13.66 -4.93
CA ASN A 301 -41.73 -12.32 -5.26
C ASN A 301 -40.68 -11.23 -5.02
N ASN A 302 -39.66 -11.52 -4.20
CA ASN A 302 -38.55 -10.61 -3.93
C ASN A 302 -37.47 -10.67 -5.02
N ILE A 303 -37.59 -11.54 -6.02
CA ILE A 303 -36.65 -11.60 -7.15
C ILE A 303 -37.42 -11.40 -8.45
N GLN A 304 -37.21 -10.25 -9.10
CA GLN A 304 -37.71 -9.97 -10.43
C GLN A 304 -36.55 -9.96 -11.44
N ILE A 305 -36.75 -10.56 -12.60
CA ILE A 305 -35.70 -10.64 -13.63
C ILE A 305 -36.21 -10.10 -14.95
N ASP A 306 -35.53 -9.08 -15.45
CA ASP A 306 -35.76 -8.55 -16.79
C ASP A 306 -34.72 -9.11 -17.75
N LYS A 307 -35.12 -9.34 -19.00
CA LYS A 307 -34.24 -9.74 -20.10
C LYS A 307 -34.37 -8.78 -21.26
N ILE A 308 -33.25 -8.28 -21.78
CA ILE A 308 -33.21 -7.52 -23.04
C ILE A 308 -32.82 -8.45 -24.18
N ILE A 309 -33.69 -8.57 -25.19
CA ILE A 309 -33.51 -9.38 -26.40
C ILE A 309 -33.50 -8.46 -27.62
N GLY A 310 -32.69 -8.76 -28.62
CA GLY A 310 -32.53 -7.96 -29.83
C GLY A 310 -31.17 -8.19 -30.48
N ASN A 311 -31.09 -7.89 -31.77
CA ASN A 311 -29.89 -7.94 -32.61
C ASN A 311 -30.09 -7.08 -33.88
N THR A 312 -29.28 -7.30 -34.92
CA THR A 312 -29.41 -6.61 -36.22
C THR A 312 -30.74 -6.82 -36.93
N ASP A 313 -31.39 -7.97 -36.72
CA ASP A 313 -32.60 -8.37 -37.45
C ASP A 313 -33.87 -8.23 -36.60
N ILE A 314 -33.72 -8.37 -35.28
CA ILE A 314 -34.80 -8.33 -34.29
C ILE A 314 -34.64 -7.04 -33.49
N ASP A 315 -35.67 -6.20 -33.50
CA ASP A 315 -35.66 -4.98 -32.71
C ASP A 315 -35.44 -5.27 -31.22
N TYR A 316 -34.67 -4.42 -30.55
CA TYR A 316 -34.43 -4.58 -29.13
C TYR A 316 -35.72 -4.35 -28.34
N ASN A 317 -35.97 -5.23 -27.39
CA ASN A 317 -37.09 -5.15 -26.47
C ASN A 317 -36.68 -5.64 -25.08
N ARG A 318 -37.12 -4.91 -24.04
CA ARG A 318 -37.00 -5.33 -22.64
C ARG A 318 -38.26 -6.12 -22.25
N ILE A 319 -38.07 -7.37 -21.87
CA ILE A 319 -39.12 -8.21 -21.28
C ILE A 319 -38.98 -8.08 -19.76
N THR A 320 -39.94 -7.40 -19.14
CA THR A 320 -39.97 -7.17 -17.69
C THR A 320 -40.59 -8.35 -16.97
N ASP A 321 -40.03 -8.71 -15.81
CA ASP A 321 -40.49 -9.79 -14.93
C ASP A 321 -40.78 -11.09 -15.70
N ILE A 322 -39.75 -11.58 -16.40
CA ILE A 322 -39.88 -12.76 -17.25
C ILE A 322 -40.18 -13.98 -16.38
N ALA A 323 -41.06 -14.89 -16.83
CA ALA A 323 -41.34 -16.09 -16.05
C ALA A 323 -40.12 -17.05 -16.01
N PRO A 324 -39.87 -17.74 -14.88
CA PRO A 324 -38.84 -18.76 -14.79
C PRO A 324 -39.13 -19.91 -15.76
N GLY A 325 -38.07 -20.55 -16.26
CA GLY A 325 -38.21 -21.64 -17.23
C GLY A 325 -36.90 -22.00 -17.92
N PRO A 326 -36.88 -23.13 -18.65
CA PRO A 326 -35.67 -23.72 -19.22
C PRO A 326 -34.99 -22.87 -20.30
N SER A 327 -35.67 -21.84 -20.82
CA SER A 327 -35.13 -20.88 -21.80
C SER A 327 -34.80 -19.51 -21.21
N ASN A 328 -35.19 -19.25 -19.95
CA ASN A 328 -35.10 -17.94 -19.31
C ASN A 328 -34.15 -17.98 -18.12
N TYR A 329 -34.64 -18.42 -16.97
CA TYR A 329 -33.82 -18.62 -15.78
C TYR A 329 -34.43 -19.67 -14.84
N SER A 330 -33.61 -20.13 -13.89
CA SER A 330 -34.04 -20.89 -12.72
C SER A 330 -33.39 -20.35 -11.44
N ILE A 331 -34.05 -20.55 -10.30
CA ILE A 331 -33.54 -20.19 -8.97
C ILE A 331 -33.44 -21.46 -8.15
N SER A 332 -32.33 -21.63 -7.44
CA SER A 332 -32.10 -22.73 -6.49
C SER A 332 -31.28 -22.24 -5.30
N TYR A 333 -31.16 -23.08 -4.28
CA TYR A 333 -30.47 -22.73 -3.03
C TYR A 333 -29.38 -23.77 -2.69
N PRO A 334 -28.29 -23.84 -3.48
CA PRO A 334 -27.21 -24.75 -3.19
C PRO A 334 -26.35 -24.20 -2.05
N GLY A 335 -26.00 -25.03 -1.06
CA GLY A 335 -25.05 -24.65 -0.02
C GLY A 335 -25.63 -23.63 0.96
N ASP A 336 -25.10 -22.40 0.91
CA ASP A 336 -25.36 -21.30 1.85
C ASP A 336 -25.98 -20.06 1.19
N GLY A 337 -26.50 -20.16 -0.03
CA GLY A 337 -26.90 -18.97 -0.79
C GLY A 337 -27.95 -19.20 -1.87
N THR A 338 -28.30 -18.10 -2.54
CA THR A 338 -29.28 -18.08 -3.64
C THR A 338 -28.56 -18.13 -4.98
N LEU A 339 -28.81 -19.17 -5.77
CA LEU A 339 -28.26 -19.34 -7.11
C LEU A 339 -29.31 -19.01 -8.16
N ILE A 340 -29.04 -17.99 -8.97
CA ILE A 340 -29.80 -17.62 -10.16
C ILE A 340 -29.05 -18.12 -11.38
N THR A 341 -29.66 -19.01 -12.15
CA THR A 341 -29.10 -19.54 -13.40
C THR A 341 -29.81 -18.88 -14.57
N LEU A 342 -29.08 -18.17 -15.43
CA LEU A 342 -29.64 -17.49 -16.60
C LEU A 342 -29.28 -18.26 -17.88
N TYR A 343 -30.29 -18.49 -18.72
CA TYR A 343 -30.15 -19.29 -19.95
C TYR A 343 -30.13 -18.43 -21.20
N ASN A 344 -29.35 -18.85 -22.20
CA ASN A 344 -29.24 -18.21 -23.51
C ASN A 344 -28.95 -16.71 -23.37
N THR A 345 -27.85 -16.39 -22.68
CA THR A 345 -27.40 -15.01 -22.47
C THR A 345 -26.73 -14.50 -23.74
N PRO A 346 -27.26 -13.45 -24.39
CA PRO A 346 -26.66 -12.92 -25.61
C PRO A 346 -25.28 -12.32 -25.36
N LEU A 347 -24.36 -12.53 -26.31
CA LEU A 347 -22.98 -12.03 -26.26
C LEU A 347 -22.73 -10.84 -27.17
N ARG A 348 -23.64 -10.60 -28.12
CA ARG A 348 -23.55 -9.55 -29.13
C ARG A 348 -24.70 -8.58 -29.01
N HIS A 349 -24.38 -7.30 -29.18
CA HIS A 349 -25.29 -6.18 -28.98
C HIS A 349 -25.37 -5.21 -30.18
N PRO A 350 -25.18 -5.64 -31.44
CA PRO A 350 -25.04 -4.72 -32.56
C PRO A 350 -26.28 -3.85 -32.75
N LYS A 351 -26.06 -2.63 -33.25
CA LYS A 351 -27.13 -1.72 -33.61
C LYS A 351 -28.11 -2.35 -34.61
N ASN A 352 -29.40 -2.26 -34.30
CA ASN A 352 -30.46 -2.55 -35.25
C ASN A 352 -30.57 -1.39 -36.25
N PRO A 353 -30.44 -1.64 -37.57
CA PRO A 353 -30.38 -0.58 -38.57
C PRO A 353 -31.72 0.14 -38.79
N VAL A 354 -32.85 -0.44 -38.34
CA VAL A 354 -34.19 0.13 -38.52
C VAL A 354 -34.60 1.00 -37.33
N SER A 355 -34.35 0.52 -36.10
CA SER A 355 -34.86 1.18 -34.89
C SER A 355 -33.85 2.08 -34.18
N ASP A 356 -32.57 2.04 -34.56
CA ASP A 356 -31.48 2.77 -33.87
C ASP A 356 -31.22 2.27 -32.42
N LYS A 357 -31.78 1.11 -32.06
CA LYS A 357 -31.51 0.41 -30.79
C LYS A 357 -30.29 -0.53 -30.89
N GLY A 358 -29.78 -1.07 -29.78
CA GLY A 358 -28.49 -1.77 -29.75
C GLY A 358 -27.28 -0.82 -29.76
N ILE A 359 -26.03 -1.28 -29.80
CA ILE A 359 -24.84 -0.41 -29.75
C ILE A 359 -24.21 -0.17 -31.13
N ASP A 360 -23.92 1.09 -31.43
CA ASP A 360 -23.20 1.47 -32.65
C ASP A 360 -21.70 1.08 -32.56
N ILE A 361 -21.05 0.82 -33.70
CA ILE A 361 -19.62 0.49 -33.72
C ILE A 361 -18.75 1.61 -33.13
N PHE A 362 -19.15 2.88 -33.30
CA PHE A 362 -18.46 4.04 -32.72
C PHE A 362 -18.78 4.22 -31.24
N GLY A 363 -19.82 3.58 -30.73
CA GLY A 363 -20.16 3.53 -29.30
C GLY A 363 -19.41 2.47 -28.51
N ARG A 364 -18.67 1.58 -29.19
CA ARG A 364 -17.88 0.52 -28.54
C ARG A 364 -16.71 1.11 -27.75
N LEU A 365 -16.49 0.58 -26.55
CA LEU A 365 -15.33 0.92 -25.74
C LEU A 365 -14.23 -0.10 -25.96
N TYR A 366 -13.06 0.37 -26.42
CA TYR A 366 -11.90 -0.51 -26.69
C TYR A 366 -12.19 -1.64 -27.69
N GLY A 367 -13.08 -1.36 -28.65
CA GLY A 367 -13.55 -2.33 -29.64
C GLY A 367 -14.60 -3.31 -29.12
N MET A 368 -14.94 -3.25 -27.83
CA MET A 368 -15.90 -4.17 -27.20
C MET A 368 -17.30 -3.55 -27.12
N GLU A 369 -18.33 -4.40 -27.22
CA GLU A 369 -19.73 -4.05 -26.94
C GLU A 369 -20.01 -4.08 -25.42
N TYR A 370 -19.07 -3.55 -24.61
CA TYR A 370 -19.14 -3.53 -23.15
C TYR A 370 -19.14 -2.09 -22.64
N VAL A 371 -20.31 -1.61 -22.23
CA VAL A 371 -20.49 -0.29 -21.62
C VAL A 371 -21.28 -0.47 -20.33
N PRO A 372 -20.60 -0.59 -19.18
CA PRO A 372 -21.24 -0.92 -17.92
C PRO A 372 -21.73 0.30 -17.13
N CYS A 373 -21.22 1.50 -17.43
CA CYS A 373 -21.62 2.71 -16.71
C CYS A 373 -23.06 3.11 -17.06
N PRO A 374 -23.76 3.85 -16.16
CA PRO A 374 -24.95 4.60 -16.55
C PRO A 374 -24.54 5.69 -17.56
N ILE A 375 -25.32 5.88 -18.62
CA ILE A 375 -25.01 6.87 -19.66
C ILE A 375 -25.47 8.27 -19.24
N GLU A 376 -26.57 8.34 -18.51
CA GLU A 376 -27.16 9.56 -17.95
C GLU A 376 -26.93 9.60 -16.42
N ASP A 377 -27.79 10.26 -15.65
CA ASP A 377 -27.84 10.23 -14.18
C ASP A 377 -28.63 9.02 -13.63
N ASP A 378 -28.97 8.08 -14.52
CA ASP A 378 -29.60 6.81 -14.21
C ASP A 378 -29.24 5.74 -15.28
N PHE A 379 -29.87 4.58 -15.18
CA PHE A 379 -29.76 3.52 -16.17
C PHE A 379 -30.97 3.40 -17.12
N SER A 380 -31.69 4.49 -17.35
CA SER A 380 -32.83 4.50 -18.28
C SER A 380 -32.43 4.26 -19.74
N LYS A 381 -31.20 4.64 -20.11
CA LYS A 381 -30.63 4.49 -21.45
C LYS A 381 -29.91 3.15 -21.62
N ASP A 382 -30.69 2.13 -21.93
CA ASP A 382 -30.24 0.75 -22.19
C ASP A 382 -30.34 0.37 -23.68
N LEU A 383 -30.05 -0.88 -24.02
CA LEU A 383 -30.09 -1.38 -25.40
C LEU A 383 -31.47 -1.25 -26.08
N ASN A 384 -32.56 -1.06 -25.35
CA ASN A 384 -33.91 -0.83 -25.89
C ASN A 384 -34.16 0.67 -26.21
N SER A 385 -33.19 1.54 -25.93
CA SER A 385 -33.26 2.97 -26.20
C SER A 385 -32.62 3.34 -27.54
N ASN A 386 -33.01 4.47 -28.12
CA ASN A 386 -32.37 5.04 -29.31
C ASN A 386 -31.04 5.75 -28.95
N GLY A 387 -30.17 6.01 -29.93
CA GLY A 387 -28.91 6.75 -29.75
C GLY A 387 -27.66 5.97 -30.22
N ASN A 388 -26.44 6.43 -29.87
CA ASN A 388 -25.22 5.72 -30.28
C ASN A 388 -24.60 4.89 -29.14
N ILE A 389 -24.65 5.40 -27.91
CA ILE A 389 -24.06 4.79 -26.72
C ILE A 389 -25.17 4.45 -25.71
N LYS A 390 -25.13 3.23 -25.17
CA LYS A 390 -26.11 2.69 -24.21
C LYS A 390 -25.44 1.78 -23.19
N ASN A 391 -26.04 1.62 -22.02
CA ASN A 391 -25.67 0.55 -21.11
C ASN A 391 -25.96 -0.81 -21.76
N THR A 392 -24.99 -1.73 -21.74
CA THR A 392 -25.09 -3.00 -22.50
C THR A 392 -25.51 -4.22 -21.67
N ALA A 393 -26.12 -4.02 -20.50
CA ALA A 393 -26.63 -5.12 -19.68
C ALA A 393 -27.71 -5.91 -20.44
N ARG A 394 -27.67 -7.24 -20.34
CA ARG A 394 -28.69 -8.13 -20.94
C ARG A 394 -29.72 -8.63 -19.95
N TRP A 395 -29.36 -8.65 -18.68
CA TRP A 395 -30.25 -9.01 -17.60
C TRP A 395 -30.19 -7.96 -16.51
N ILE A 396 -31.35 -7.71 -15.90
CA ILE A 396 -31.49 -6.88 -14.71
C ILE A 396 -32.20 -7.74 -13.67
N ILE A 397 -31.50 -8.05 -12.59
CA ILE A 397 -32.03 -8.82 -11.48
C ILE A 397 -32.33 -7.83 -10.36
N LYS A 398 -33.60 -7.74 -9.97
CA LYS A 398 -34.04 -6.93 -8.86
C LYS A 398 -34.24 -7.80 -7.64
N ILE A 399 -33.73 -7.37 -6.51
CA ILE A 399 -33.81 -8.11 -5.25
C ILE A 399 -34.34 -7.19 -4.18
N ASP A 400 -35.50 -7.55 -3.64
CA ASP A 400 -36.16 -6.84 -2.54
C ASP A 400 -35.96 -7.55 -1.19
N GLY A 401 -36.13 -6.80 -0.11
CA GLY A 401 -36.20 -7.36 1.25
C GLY A 401 -34.88 -7.90 1.80
N LEU A 402 -33.74 -7.47 1.26
CA LEU A 402 -32.43 -7.77 1.86
C LEU A 402 -32.24 -6.96 3.15
N GLU A 403 -31.74 -7.62 4.19
CA GLU A 403 -31.42 -6.99 5.48
C GLU A 403 -30.15 -6.13 5.41
N ASN A 404 -29.89 -5.35 6.47
CA ASN A 404 -28.68 -4.54 6.57
C ASN A 404 -27.45 -5.46 6.70
N ASN A 405 -26.66 -5.58 5.63
CA ASN A 405 -25.44 -6.38 5.62
C ASN A 405 -24.53 -6.04 4.42
N GLN A 406 -23.38 -6.69 4.35
CA GLN A 406 -22.53 -6.77 3.17
C GLN A 406 -22.86 -8.08 2.45
N TYR A 407 -23.18 -8.00 1.16
CA TYR A 407 -23.46 -9.17 0.33
C TYR A 407 -22.36 -9.37 -0.71
N THR A 408 -22.01 -10.63 -0.96
CA THR A 408 -21.09 -11.03 -2.02
C THR A 408 -21.88 -11.66 -3.16
N VAL A 409 -21.69 -11.14 -4.37
CA VAL A 409 -22.29 -11.67 -5.60
C VAL A 409 -21.18 -12.27 -6.46
N GLU A 410 -21.29 -13.57 -6.72
CA GLU A 410 -20.36 -14.30 -7.58
C GLU A 410 -21.00 -14.56 -8.95
N THR A 411 -20.25 -14.37 -10.03
CA THR A 411 -20.69 -14.63 -11.40
C THR A 411 -19.75 -15.60 -12.10
N ARG A 412 -20.31 -16.61 -12.77
CA ARG A 412 -19.55 -17.64 -13.51
C ARG A 412 -20.18 -17.95 -14.87
N ILE A 413 -19.34 -18.40 -15.79
CA ILE A 413 -19.76 -19.07 -17.01
C ILE A 413 -19.99 -20.55 -16.67
N GLY A 414 -21.17 -21.08 -17.01
CA GLY A 414 -21.57 -22.44 -16.62
C GLY A 414 -22.11 -22.55 -15.19
N ASP A 415 -22.25 -23.78 -14.72
CA ASP A 415 -22.89 -24.18 -13.45
C ASP A 415 -21.90 -24.75 -12.39
N ASP A 416 -20.61 -24.85 -12.71
CA ASP A 416 -19.59 -25.28 -11.75
C ASP A 416 -19.23 -24.16 -10.77
N LEU A 417 -19.87 -24.19 -9.59
CA LEU A 417 -19.64 -23.26 -8.49
C LEU A 417 -18.25 -23.39 -7.82
N THR A 418 -17.46 -24.39 -8.19
CA THR A 418 -16.10 -24.61 -7.63
C THR A 418 -14.98 -23.99 -8.47
N THR A 419 -15.33 -23.35 -9.60
CA THR A 419 -14.39 -22.57 -10.43
C THR A 419 -13.98 -21.25 -9.77
N GLY A 420 -12.94 -20.60 -10.31
CA GLY A 420 -12.35 -19.40 -9.71
C GLY A 420 -11.27 -19.69 -8.67
N THR A 421 -10.72 -20.91 -8.68
CA THR A 421 -9.60 -21.30 -7.81
C THR A 421 -8.37 -21.58 -8.65
N LEU A 422 -7.17 -21.43 -8.09
CA LEU A 422 -5.92 -21.70 -8.80
C LEU A 422 -5.86 -23.09 -9.46
N LYS A 423 -6.61 -24.08 -8.92
CA LYS A 423 -6.66 -25.45 -9.43
C LYS A 423 -7.83 -25.72 -10.38
N ASN A 424 -8.93 -24.97 -10.28
CA ASN A 424 -10.11 -25.15 -11.11
C ASN A 424 -10.53 -23.84 -11.76
N ASN A 425 -10.31 -23.75 -13.09
CA ASN A 425 -10.62 -22.62 -13.96
C ASN A 425 -10.43 -21.24 -13.28
N PRO A 426 -9.17 -20.82 -13.03
CA PRO A 426 -8.86 -19.73 -12.09
C PRO A 426 -9.50 -18.39 -12.44
N THR A 427 -9.79 -18.15 -13.71
CA THR A 427 -10.37 -16.91 -14.22
C THR A 427 -11.89 -16.97 -14.35
N ASN A 428 -12.53 -18.12 -14.17
CA ASN A 428 -13.98 -18.25 -14.25
C ASN A 428 -14.66 -17.90 -12.93
N LEU A 429 -14.41 -16.69 -12.43
CA LEU A 429 -15.11 -16.12 -11.28
C LEU A 429 -14.96 -14.60 -11.30
N SER A 430 -16.10 -13.92 -11.29
CA SER A 430 -16.22 -12.49 -11.02
C SER A 430 -16.87 -12.31 -9.65
N LYS A 431 -16.33 -11.42 -8.81
CA LYS A 431 -16.91 -11.08 -7.50
C LYS A 431 -17.20 -9.58 -7.39
N THR A 432 -18.43 -9.24 -7.01
CA THR A 432 -18.82 -7.89 -6.61
C THR A 432 -19.44 -7.90 -5.21
N TYR A 433 -19.46 -6.73 -4.58
CA TYR A 433 -19.95 -6.52 -3.22
C TYR A 433 -21.00 -5.42 -3.18
N ILE A 434 -21.90 -5.52 -2.21
CA ILE A 434 -23.02 -4.62 -1.98
C ILE A 434 -23.11 -4.34 -0.49
N TRP A 435 -23.30 -3.09 -0.09
CA TRP A 435 -23.51 -2.70 1.31
C TRP A 435 -24.91 -2.11 1.48
N ILE A 436 -25.73 -2.70 2.34
CA ILE A 436 -27.10 -2.26 2.62
C ILE A 436 -27.19 -1.77 4.06
N GLY A 437 -27.70 -0.55 4.25
CA GLY A 437 -27.92 0.03 5.58
C GLY A 437 -26.64 0.25 6.42
N GLN A 438 -25.47 0.16 5.78
CA GLN A 438 -24.17 0.40 6.39
C GLN A 438 -23.22 1.08 5.41
N GLU A 439 -22.18 1.72 5.95
CA GLU A 439 -21.13 2.36 5.16
C GLU A 439 -20.24 1.32 4.49
N SER A 440 -19.94 1.53 3.19
CA SER A 440 -18.90 0.75 2.52
C SER A 440 -17.50 1.19 2.99
N PRO A 441 -16.47 0.33 2.88
CA PRO A 441 -15.08 0.72 3.08
C PRO A 441 -14.72 1.98 2.28
N GLU A 442 -13.86 2.83 2.83
CA GLU A 442 -13.53 4.12 2.21
C GLU A 442 -12.83 3.92 0.85
N ILE A 443 -11.96 2.92 0.73
CA ILE A 443 -11.30 2.61 -0.55
C ILE A 443 -12.24 2.10 -1.65
N GLU A 444 -13.41 1.55 -1.28
CA GLU A 444 -14.40 1.05 -2.25
C GLU A 444 -15.23 2.18 -2.87
N LYS A 445 -15.32 3.33 -2.20
CA LYS A 445 -16.10 4.49 -2.65
C LYS A 445 -15.52 5.17 -3.90
N TYR A 446 -14.29 4.84 -4.30
CA TYR A 446 -13.57 5.52 -5.38
C TYR A 446 -12.99 4.56 -6.42
N GLN A 447 -12.93 5.02 -7.67
CA GLN A 447 -12.12 4.40 -8.71
C GLN A 447 -10.81 5.20 -8.85
N PHE A 448 -9.72 4.70 -8.28
CA PHE A 448 -8.43 5.40 -8.35
C PHE A 448 -7.70 5.20 -9.69
N ILE A 449 -7.93 4.06 -10.34
CA ILE A 449 -7.27 3.65 -11.59
C ILE A 449 -8.31 3.08 -12.56
N GLY A 450 -8.09 3.30 -13.86
CA GLY A 450 -8.91 2.77 -14.95
C GLY A 450 -9.78 3.83 -15.61
N ASP A 451 -10.41 3.45 -16.72
CA ASP A 451 -11.30 4.32 -17.48
C ASP A 451 -12.61 4.56 -16.71
N PRO A 452 -13.03 5.83 -16.48
CA PRO A 452 -14.28 6.14 -15.80
C PRO A 452 -15.54 5.57 -16.49
N ARG A 453 -15.52 5.34 -17.81
CA ARG A 453 -16.65 4.74 -18.56
C ARG A 453 -16.85 3.25 -18.29
N HIS A 454 -15.88 2.60 -17.64
CA HIS A 454 -16.03 1.24 -17.14
C HIS A 454 -16.46 1.17 -15.67
N CYS A 455 -16.59 2.31 -14.98
CA CYS A 455 -17.14 2.32 -13.63
C CYS A 455 -18.66 2.06 -13.69
N PRO A 456 -19.16 0.94 -13.13
CA PRO A 456 -20.55 0.54 -13.29
C PRO A 456 -21.49 1.21 -12.28
N TYR A 457 -20.98 2.01 -11.35
CA TYR A 457 -21.73 2.43 -10.17
C TYR A 457 -22.25 3.86 -10.30
N LEU A 458 -23.55 4.04 -10.11
CA LEU A 458 -24.22 5.33 -10.23
C LEU A 458 -23.82 6.28 -9.11
N ASP A 459 -23.83 5.81 -7.86
CA ASP A 459 -23.35 6.56 -6.70
C ASP A 459 -21.90 7.07 -6.87
N VAL A 460 -20.99 6.24 -7.40
CA VAL A 460 -19.61 6.66 -7.70
C VAL A 460 -19.59 7.73 -8.79
N LYS A 461 -20.45 7.61 -9.81
CA LYS A 461 -20.54 8.59 -10.90
C LYS A 461 -21.07 9.94 -10.41
N LEU A 462 -22.20 9.95 -9.74
CA LEU A 462 -22.88 11.17 -9.28
C LEU A 462 -22.06 11.90 -8.21
N ASN A 463 -21.32 11.17 -7.39
CA ASN A 463 -20.39 11.75 -6.41
C ASN A 463 -19.03 12.16 -7.01
N GLN A 464 -18.84 12.02 -8.33
CA GLN A 464 -17.58 12.32 -9.02
C GLN A 464 -16.39 11.55 -8.43
N ASN A 465 -16.62 10.31 -8.02
CA ASN A 465 -15.63 9.44 -7.40
C ASN A 465 -14.94 8.49 -8.39
N TYR A 466 -15.19 8.64 -9.69
CA TYR A 466 -14.47 7.97 -10.76
C TYR A 466 -13.06 8.55 -10.96
N ASN A 467 -12.20 7.87 -11.74
CA ASN A 467 -10.86 8.38 -12.05
C ASN A 467 -10.93 9.58 -13.00
N TRP A 468 -10.55 10.77 -12.53
CA TRP A 468 -10.63 12.00 -13.32
C TRP A 468 -9.55 12.10 -14.39
N PHE A 469 -8.46 11.35 -14.30
CA PHE A 469 -7.24 11.63 -15.06
C PHE A 469 -6.87 10.54 -16.06
N PHE A 470 -7.76 9.57 -16.29
CA PHE A 470 -7.51 8.51 -17.26
C PHE A 470 -7.66 8.96 -18.71
N VAL A 471 -8.76 9.64 -19.03
CA VAL A 471 -9.12 10.08 -20.39
C VAL A 471 -10.09 11.24 -20.28
N GLU A 472 -10.00 12.22 -21.19
CA GLU A 472 -10.99 13.29 -21.27
C GLU A 472 -12.27 12.79 -21.94
N ILE A 473 -13.42 13.02 -21.29
CA ILE A 473 -14.74 12.77 -21.86
C ILE A 473 -15.37 14.14 -22.19
N PRO A 474 -15.59 14.46 -23.47
CA PRO A 474 -16.17 15.74 -23.86
C PRO A 474 -17.56 15.94 -23.25
N LYS A 475 -17.84 17.14 -22.75
CA LYS A 475 -19.13 17.48 -22.09
C LYS A 475 -20.33 17.37 -23.04
N ASP A 476 -20.10 17.60 -24.32
CA ASP A 476 -21.07 17.46 -25.40
C ASP A 476 -21.21 16.03 -25.92
N SER A 477 -20.37 15.08 -25.45
CA SER A 477 -20.49 13.66 -25.79
C SER A 477 -21.75 13.01 -25.21
N ASP A 478 -22.08 11.82 -25.69
CA ASP A 478 -23.21 11.03 -25.17
C ASP A 478 -22.98 10.51 -23.74
N TYR A 479 -21.75 10.49 -23.23
CA TYR A 479 -21.43 10.12 -21.85
C TYR A 479 -21.63 11.33 -20.94
N LYS A 480 -22.79 11.43 -20.26
CA LYS A 480 -23.11 12.55 -19.38
C LYS A 480 -22.54 12.37 -17.97
N TYR A 481 -22.45 13.45 -17.20
CA TYR A 481 -22.03 13.47 -15.78
C TYR A 481 -20.59 12.97 -15.51
N PHE A 482 -19.71 13.05 -16.51
CA PHE A 482 -18.27 12.85 -16.38
C PHE A 482 -17.50 14.18 -16.40
N ASP A 483 -18.06 15.20 -15.74
CA ASP A 483 -17.69 16.62 -15.87
C ASP A 483 -16.27 16.98 -15.42
N GLU A 484 -15.63 16.09 -14.65
CA GLU A 484 -14.31 16.31 -14.06
C GLU A 484 -13.19 15.59 -14.81
N THR A 485 -13.52 14.79 -15.82
CA THR A 485 -12.53 14.01 -16.57
C THR A 485 -11.60 14.89 -17.40
N THR A 486 -10.31 14.52 -17.44
CA THR A 486 -9.25 15.20 -18.19
C THR A 486 -8.24 14.16 -18.69
N ASP A 487 -7.52 14.51 -19.75
CA ASP A 487 -6.45 13.67 -20.29
C ASP A 487 -5.19 13.84 -19.42
N GLY A 488 -5.04 13.02 -18.37
CA GLY A 488 -3.86 12.94 -17.51
C GLY A 488 -3.73 14.04 -16.44
N TRP A 489 -3.21 13.66 -15.28
CA TRP A 489 -2.88 14.59 -14.18
C TRP A 489 -1.47 15.16 -14.30
N GLY A 490 -1.32 16.44 -13.96
CA GLY A 490 -0.02 17.12 -13.94
C GLY A 490 0.60 17.34 -15.32
N ASP A 491 1.86 17.76 -15.34
CA ASP A 491 2.57 18.06 -16.60
C ASP A 491 2.94 16.79 -17.38
N ASP A 492 3.14 15.68 -16.66
CA ASP A 492 3.52 14.38 -17.21
C ASP A 492 2.33 13.47 -17.57
N LYS A 493 1.11 14.02 -17.50
CA LYS A 493 -0.13 13.35 -17.97
C LYS A 493 -0.32 11.97 -17.34
N ILE A 494 -0.20 11.90 -16.01
CA ILE A 494 -0.35 10.68 -15.22
C ILE A 494 -1.78 10.16 -15.32
N ASP A 495 -1.95 8.85 -15.57
CA ASP A 495 -3.26 8.23 -15.87
C ASP A 495 -4.00 7.64 -14.66
N ILE A 496 -3.53 7.97 -13.47
CA ILE A 496 -4.15 7.57 -12.20
C ILE A 496 -4.56 8.82 -11.42
N ASP A 497 -5.55 8.66 -10.54
CA ASP A 497 -6.04 9.75 -9.71
C ASP A 497 -5.12 10.02 -8.50
N ILE A 498 -3.97 10.66 -8.78
CA ILE A 498 -2.99 11.07 -7.76
C ILE A 498 -3.66 11.89 -6.65
N PRO A 499 -4.49 12.90 -6.95
CA PRO A 499 -5.14 13.65 -5.89
C PRO A 499 -6.05 12.82 -4.98
N ARG A 500 -6.76 11.82 -5.52
CA ARG A 500 -7.59 10.91 -4.72
C ARG A 500 -6.73 10.00 -3.83
N PHE A 501 -5.65 9.44 -4.37
CA PHE A 501 -4.68 8.69 -3.55
C PHE A 501 -4.13 9.54 -2.41
N TYR A 502 -3.78 10.79 -2.68
CA TYR A 502 -3.28 11.70 -1.67
C TYR A 502 -4.34 12.15 -0.67
N GLN A 503 -5.60 12.26 -1.10
CA GLN A 503 -6.73 12.51 -0.20
C GLN A 503 -6.85 11.41 0.85
N ILE A 504 -6.84 10.13 0.45
CA ILE A 504 -7.05 9.03 1.40
C ILE A 504 -5.88 8.89 2.40
N TYR A 505 -4.65 9.14 1.96
CA TYR A 505 -3.50 9.25 2.88
C TYR A 505 -3.67 10.43 3.84
N ARG A 506 -3.98 11.62 3.31
CA ARG A 506 -4.14 12.85 4.09
C ARG A 506 -5.23 12.69 5.15
N GLN A 507 -6.39 12.15 4.78
CA GLN A 507 -7.51 11.93 5.67
C GLN A 507 -7.17 10.90 6.74
N GLY A 508 -6.57 9.76 6.37
CA GLY A 508 -6.10 8.77 7.34
C GLY A 508 -5.11 9.34 8.34
N LEU A 509 -4.16 10.18 7.90
CA LEU A 509 -3.21 10.84 8.79
C LEU A 509 -3.90 11.81 9.77
N LEU A 510 -4.89 12.58 9.30
CA LEU A 510 -5.67 13.51 10.12
C LEU A 510 -6.54 12.76 11.14
N ASN A 511 -7.28 11.74 10.71
CA ASN A 511 -8.18 10.93 11.55
C ASN A 511 -7.44 10.28 12.72
N THR A 512 -6.19 9.87 12.49
CA THR A 512 -5.38 9.15 13.46
C THR A 512 -4.45 10.04 14.28
N GLN A 513 -4.45 11.37 14.08
CA GLN A 513 -3.45 12.25 14.69
C GLN A 513 -2.00 11.78 14.45
N ALA A 514 -1.71 11.32 13.23
CA ALA A 514 -0.47 10.64 12.91
C ALA A 514 0.77 11.54 13.00
N ILE A 515 1.92 10.89 13.24
CA ILE A 515 3.24 11.46 13.04
C ILE A 515 3.89 10.73 11.86
N TRP A 516 4.23 11.44 10.80
CA TRP A 516 4.76 10.86 9.56
C TRP A 516 6.14 11.42 9.19
N SER A 517 7.03 10.57 8.71
CA SER A 517 8.25 11.00 8.01
C SER A 517 8.58 10.09 6.83
N ALA A 518 9.16 10.65 5.79
CA ALA A 518 10.00 9.85 4.88
C ALA A 518 11.38 9.68 5.52
N MET A 519 12.00 8.50 5.41
CA MET A 519 13.32 8.25 6.01
C MET A 519 14.39 9.15 5.39
N THR A 520 14.35 9.25 4.07
CA THR A 520 15.28 10.03 3.27
C THR A 520 14.50 11.19 2.63
N GLY A 521 15.20 12.30 2.33
CA GLY A 521 14.80 13.54 1.59
C GLY A 521 13.33 13.90 1.36
N SER A 522 13.02 14.49 0.19
CA SER A 522 11.77 15.21 -0.03
C SER A 522 10.61 14.30 -0.43
N ALA A 523 9.60 14.18 0.43
CA ALA A 523 8.44 13.33 0.20
C ALA A 523 7.51 13.80 -0.94
N PHE A 524 6.80 12.83 -1.54
CA PHE A 524 5.68 13.03 -2.49
C PHE A 524 6.07 13.60 -3.86
N TYR A 525 7.33 13.44 -4.29
CA TYR A 525 7.78 13.81 -5.64
C TYR A 525 7.46 12.76 -6.69
N TYR A 526 7.16 11.55 -6.24
CA TYR A 526 6.86 10.43 -7.10
C TYR A 526 5.87 9.49 -6.41
N TYR A 527 5.34 8.55 -7.18
CA TYR A 527 4.49 7.47 -6.68
C TYR A 527 4.91 6.11 -7.25
N GLY A 528 4.69 5.02 -6.51
CA GLY A 528 4.97 3.66 -7.01
C GLY A 528 3.74 2.76 -6.92
N LEU A 529 3.41 2.05 -8.00
CA LEU A 529 2.35 1.04 -8.05
C LEU A 529 2.89 -0.39 -7.99
N GLY A 530 4.21 -0.59 -8.06
CA GLY A 530 4.87 -1.89 -8.08
C GLY A 530 5.47 -2.20 -9.45
N GLY A 531 6.71 -2.71 -9.44
CA GLY A 531 7.41 -3.17 -10.65
C GLY A 531 8.12 -2.07 -11.45
N GLU A 532 8.06 -0.82 -11.03
CA GLU A 532 8.82 0.25 -11.68
C GLU A 532 10.32 0.11 -11.46
N PHE A 533 11.12 0.54 -12.43
CA PHE A 533 12.57 0.63 -12.25
C PHE A 533 13.21 1.73 -13.09
N GLY A 534 14.34 2.19 -12.59
CA GLY A 534 15.10 3.31 -13.14
C GLY A 534 15.78 4.08 -12.02
N SER A 535 16.56 5.10 -12.41
CA SER A 535 17.15 6.09 -11.51
C SER A 535 17.67 7.25 -12.35
N ASN A 536 17.76 8.44 -11.75
CA ASN A 536 18.51 9.58 -12.28
C ASN A 536 19.70 9.99 -11.39
N ARG A 537 20.03 9.15 -10.41
CA ARG A 537 21.14 9.35 -9.47
C ARG A 537 22.19 8.26 -9.66
N THR A 538 23.44 8.64 -9.39
CA THR A 538 24.54 7.69 -9.21
C THR A 538 24.16 6.59 -8.21
N PRO A 539 24.46 5.30 -8.49
CA PRO A 539 25.29 4.83 -9.61
C PRO A 539 24.56 4.58 -10.93
N LEU A 540 23.24 4.76 -11.01
CA LEU A 540 22.43 4.47 -12.19
C LEU A 540 21.89 5.76 -12.84
N PRO A 541 22.75 6.70 -13.29
CA PRO A 541 22.30 8.01 -13.72
C PRO A 541 21.44 7.96 -14.98
N LEU A 542 21.51 6.90 -15.81
CA LEU A 542 20.76 6.72 -17.05
C LEU A 542 19.68 5.62 -16.98
N GLY A 543 19.44 5.05 -15.80
CA GLY A 543 18.61 3.84 -15.64
C GLY A 543 19.42 2.55 -15.70
N LEU A 544 18.76 1.44 -16.03
CA LEU A 544 19.34 0.09 -15.99
C LEU A 544 19.72 -0.40 -17.40
N PRO A 545 20.89 -1.04 -17.59
CA PRO A 545 21.29 -1.56 -18.90
C PRO A 545 20.62 -2.91 -19.19
N PHE A 546 20.21 -3.08 -20.45
CA PHE A 546 19.58 -4.29 -20.98
C PHE A 546 19.97 -4.56 -22.43
N LEU A 547 19.68 -5.77 -22.91
CA LEU A 547 19.35 -5.98 -24.31
C LEU A 547 17.94 -5.46 -24.59
N LYS A 548 17.68 -5.01 -25.81
CA LYS A 548 16.43 -4.33 -26.16
C LYS A 548 15.21 -5.20 -25.96
N GLN A 549 15.32 -6.52 -25.95
CA GLN A 549 14.22 -7.40 -25.52
C GLN A 549 13.97 -7.25 -24.00
N PRO A 550 12.74 -6.89 -23.55
CA PRO A 550 11.48 -7.06 -24.26
C PRO A 550 10.83 -5.75 -24.74
N TRP A 551 11.57 -4.69 -25.03
CA TRP A 551 11.07 -3.39 -25.52
C TRP A 551 11.11 -3.23 -27.04
N ASN A 552 11.23 -4.34 -27.75
CA ASN A 552 11.48 -4.35 -29.17
C ASN A 552 10.35 -5.03 -29.94
N ASN A 553 9.83 -4.34 -30.95
CA ASN A 553 8.88 -4.86 -31.93
C ASN A 553 9.47 -4.99 -33.34
N ILE A 554 10.77 -4.73 -33.52
CA ILE A 554 11.46 -4.83 -34.81
C ILE A 554 12.31 -6.09 -34.83
N ASP A 555 12.14 -6.94 -35.84
CA ASP A 555 12.94 -8.15 -35.96
C ASP A 555 14.45 -7.84 -36.01
N ASN A 556 15.25 -8.75 -35.45
CA ASN A 556 16.72 -8.65 -35.35
C ASN A 556 17.26 -7.50 -34.48
N GLN A 557 16.42 -6.79 -33.73
CA GLN A 557 16.87 -5.77 -32.78
C GLN A 557 16.91 -6.23 -31.31
N ASP A 558 16.62 -7.51 -31.05
CA ASP A 558 16.46 -8.05 -29.69
C ASP A 558 17.73 -7.98 -28.84
N THR A 559 18.90 -8.04 -29.49
CA THR A 559 20.22 -8.00 -28.86
C THR A 559 20.85 -6.60 -28.88
N TYR A 560 20.11 -5.56 -29.30
CA TYR A 560 20.63 -4.20 -29.26
C TYR A 560 20.76 -3.75 -27.82
N MET A 561 21.84 -3.06 -27.49
CA MET A 561 22.03 -2.55 -26.14
C MET A 561 21.22 -1.29 -25.93
N VAL A 562 20.55 -1.21 -24.79
CA VAL A 562 19.73 -0.06 -24.40
C VAL A 562 19.88 0.21 -22.90
N TYR A 563 19.60 1.43 -22.49
CA TYR A 563 19.21 1.72 -21.11
C TYR A 563 17.70 1.77 -21.02
N VAL A 564 17.14 1.36 -19.88
CA VAL A 564 15.72 1.49 -19.61
C VAL A 564 15.52 2.29 -18.34
N ASN A 565 14.64 3.28 -18.44
CA ASN A 565 14.22 4.09 -17.33
C ASN A 565 12.71 4.30 -17.44
N GLU A 566 11.96 3.59 -16.62
CA GLU A 566 10.51 3.75 -16.60
C GLU A 566 10.08 4.96 -15.75
N ILE A 567 10.99 5.59 -15.02
CA ILE A 567 10.65 6.64 -14.05
C ILE A 567 10.59 8.03 -14.68
N PHE A 568 11.56 8.38 -15.53
CA PHE A 568 11.73 9.75 -16.02
C PHE A 568 11.21 9.92 -17.46
N PRO A 569 10.45 10.99 -17.74
CA PRO A 569 10.04 11.37 -19.08
C PRO A 569 11.19 12.05 -19.82
N ASP A 570 11.24 11.81 -21.13
CA ASP A 570 11.88 12.64 -22.15
C ASP A 570 13.22 13.26 -21.71
N ARG A 571 14.24 12.45 -21.38
CA ARG A 571 15.55 12.98 -20.91
C ARG A 571 16.25 13.93 -21.88
N ASN A 572 15.79 14.01 -23.13
CA ASN A 572 16.14 15.00 -24.16
C ASN A 572 17.64 15.37 -24.20
N SER A 573 18.51 14.42 -23.89
CA SER A 573 19.94 14.68 -23.79
C SER A 573 20.53 14.47 -25.17
N ALA A 574 20.56 15.55 -25.96
CA ALA A 574 21.52 15.68 -27.04
C ALA A 574 22.92 15.50 -26.43
N ASN A 575 23.55 14.36 -26.71
CA ASN A 575 24.92 13.99 -26.35
C ASN A 575 25.19 13.78 -24.85
N ILE A 576 24.88 12.57 -24.37
CA ILE A 576 25.62 11.98 -23.25
C ILE A 576 26.24 10.69 -23.77
N TYR A 577 27.58 10.62 -23.73
CA TYR A 577 28.31 9.36 -23.82
C TYR A 577 27.70 8.35 -22.83
N PRO A 578 27.27 7.15 -23.25
CA PRO A 578 27.48 6.51 -24.56
C PRO A 578 26.31 6.66 -25.55
N GLU A 579 26.56 6.39 -26.85
CA GLU A 579 25.61 6.36 -28.01
C GLU A 579 24.46 5.32 -27.88
N ILE A 580 24.16 4.86 -26.67
CA ILE A 580 23.18 3.83 -26.37
C ILE A 580 21.83 4.50 -26.08
N PRO A 581 20.74 4.13 -26.78
CA PRO A 581 19.44 4.75 -26.56
C PRO A 581 18.90 4.44 -25.16
N VAL A 582 18.27 5.44 -24.55
CA VAL A 582 17.49 5.28 -23.33
C VAL A 582 16.03 5.10 -23.73
N LEU A 583 15.44 3.97 -23.33
CA LEU A 583 14.03 3.67 -23.53
C LEU A 583 13.26 4.17 -22.31
N GLU A 584 12.24 4.97 -22.59
CA GLU A 584 11.40 5.64 -21.60
C GLU A 584 9.93 5.30 -21.89
N ASN A 585 9.12 5.20 -20.83
CA ASN A 585 7.65 5.10 -20.93
C ASN A 585 7.07 3.88 -21.67
N GLN A 586 7.87 2.83 -21.87
CA GLN A 586 7.40 1.59 -22.48
C GLN A 586 6.91 0.60 -21.42
N ARG A 587 5.62 0.71 -21.09
CA ARG A 587 4.97 -0.04 -20.00
C ARG A 587 3.76 -0.87 -20.45
N ILE A 588 3.32 -0.80 -21.70
CA ILE A 588 2.15 -1.56 -22.15
C ILE A 588 2.60 -2.94 -22.63
N ALA A 589 2.20 -4.01 -21.95
CA ALA A 589 2.38 -5.35 -22.48
C ALA A 589 1.57 -5.52 -23.78
N ALA A 590 2.23 -5.91 -24.86
CA ALA A 590 1.62 -6.01 -26.18
C ALA A 590 2.23 -7.13 -27.01
N LYS A 591 1.48 -7.62 -28.00
CA LYS A 591 2.02 -8.50 -29.03
C LYS A 591 2.89 -7.70 -30.00
N ARG A 592 3.99 -8.26 -30.51
CA ARG A 592 4.95 -7.53 -31.37
C ARG A 592 4.36 -6.92 -32.63
N ASP A 593 3.35 -7.57 -33.20
CA ASP A 593 2.60 -7.08 -34.37
C ASP A 593 1.56 -6.00 -34.02
N ASN A 594 1.48 -5.61 -32.74
CA ASN A 594 0.50 -4.69 -32.18
C ASN A 594 -0.97 -5.13 -32.35
N SER A 595 -1.23 -6.41 -32.68
CA SER A 595 -2.60 -6.91 -32.82
C SER A 595 -3.32 -7.06 -31.48
N TRP A 596 -2.58 -7.04 -30.37
CA TRP A 596 -3.11 -7.14 -29.01
C TRP A 596 -2.30 -6.30 -28.03
N HIS A 597 -2.97 -5.76 -27.02
CA HIS A 597 -2.35 -5.09 -25.87
C HIS A 597 -3.16 -5.34 -24.60
N ALA A 598 -2.46 -5.35 -23.47
CA ALA A 598 -3.03 -5.52 -22.15
C ALA A 598 -3.97 -4.35 -21.80
N LYS A 599 -5.13 -4.69 -21.23
CA LYS A 599 -6.08 -3.74 -20.62
C LYS A 599 -6.15 -4.08 -19.15
N TYR A 600 -5.05 -3.82 -18.43
CA TYR A 600 -4.89 -4.22 -17.04
C TYR A 600 -5.98 -3.65 -16.11
N TRP A 601 -6.57 -2.49 -16.44
CA TRP A 601 -7.74 -1.94 -15.72
C TRP A 601 -9.03 -2.76 -15.89
N LEU A 602 -9.05 -3.77 -16.77
CA LEU A 602 -10.13 -4.75 -16.96
C LEU A 602 -9.68 -6.18 -16.61
N GLY A 603 -8.49 -6.35 -16.01
CA GLY A 603 -7.93 -7.67 -15.76
C GLY A 603 -7.54 -8.43 -17.04
N GLU A 604 -7.37 -7.76 -18.17
CA GLU A 604 -6.88 -8.38 -19.42
C GLU A 604 -5.35 -8.29 -19.49
N LEU A 605 -4.67 -9.23 -18.84
CA LEU A 605 -3.21 -9.29 -18.73
C LEU A 605 -2.54 -10.10 -19.85
N TYR A 606 -3.29 -10.91 -20.58
CA TYR A 606 -2.81 -11.78 -21.66
C TYR A 606 -3.97 -12.03 -22.65
N PRO A 607 -3.67 -12.35 -23.93
CA PRO A 607 -4.71 -12.81 -24.84
C PRO A 607 -5.07 -14.26 -24.54
N ASP A 608 -6.34 -14.62 -24.72
CA ASP A 608 -6.89 -15.95 -24.40
C ASP A 608 -6.10 -17.09 -25.08
N THR A 609 -5.48 -16.81 -26.23
CA THR A 609 -4.59 -17.74 -26.95
C THR A 609 -3.38 -18.21 -26.15
N GLU A 610 -3.01 -17.57 -25.03
CA GLU A 610 -1.89 -17.98 -24.16
C GLU A 610 -2.32 -18.88 -22.99
N ASN A 611 -3.62 -19.05 -22.76
CA ASN A 611 -4.18 -19.84 -21.66
C ASN A 611 -5.12 -20.96 -22.16
N VAL A 612 -5.02 -21.30 -23.45
CA VAL A 612 -5.65 -22.48 -24.07
C VAL A 612 -4.64 -23.61 -24.24
N ALA A 613 -5.13 -24.86 -24.26
CA ALA A 613 -4.33 -26.08 -24.19
C ALA A 613 -3.25 -26.24 -25.29
N SER A 614 -3.34 -25.51 -26.41
CA SER A 614 -2.42 -25.62 -27.56
C SER A 614 -1.12 -24.81 -27.41
N THR A 615 -1.06 -23.81 -26.52
CA THR A 615 0.14 -22.97 -26.26
C THR A 615 0.53 -22.98 -24.78
N ASN A 616 -0.46 -22.99 -23.87
CA ASN A 616 -0.41 -23.18 -22.41
C ASN A 616 0.67 -22.39 -21.64
N THR A 617 1.16 -21.28 -22.19
CA THR A 617 2.25 -20.47 -21.62
C THR A 617 1.80 -19.71 -20.36
N TRP A 618 0.63 -19.07 -20.35
CA TRP A 618 0.14 -18.36 -19.16
C TRP A 618 -0.19 -19.31 -18.01
N GLN A 619 -0.86 -20.43 -18.30
CA GLN A 619 -1.22 -21.40 -17.25
C GLN A 619 0.00 -21.99 -16.55
N THR A 620 1.12 -22.12 -17.28
CA THR A 620 2.35 -22.73 -16.80
C THR A 620 3.33 -21.72 -16.20
N THR A 621 3.42 -20.51 -16.78
CA THR A 621 4.44 -19.50 -16.43
C THR A 621 3.90 -18.26 -15.75
N GLY A 622 2.58 -18.04 -15.78
CA GLY A 622 1.90 -16.85 -15.26
C GLY A 622 2.36 -15.54 -15.91
N ASN A 623 2.86 -15.62 -17.15
CA ASN A 623 3.54 -14.51 -17.83
C ASN A 623 3.49 -14.67 -19.36
N LEU A 624 3.91 -13.62 -20.08
CA LEU A 624 4.01 -13.59 -21.53
C LEU A 624 5.47 -13.71 -21.97
N GLU A 625 5.75 -14.70 -22.82
CA GLU A 625 7.08 -14.89 -23.40
C GLU A 625 7.45 -13.75 -24.35
N THR A 626 8.75 -13.54 -24.55
CA THR A 626 9.29 -12.47 -25.38
C THR A 626 10.19 -13.04 -26.47
N GLY A 627 10.49 -12.24 -27.49
CA GLY A 627 11.25 -12.67 -28.67
C GLY A 627 10.40 -12.68 -29.93
N PHE A 628 10.94 -13.28 -31.00
CA PHE A 628 10.33 -13.27 -32.33
C PHE A 628 8.87 -13.74 -32.33
N ASN A 629 7.96 -12.94 -32.90
CA ASN A 629 6.50 -13.18 -32.94
C ASN A 629 5.81 -13.38 -31.57
N LYS A 630 6.42 -12.95 -30.47
CA LYS A 630 5.87 -13.03 -29.12
C LYS A 630 5.43 -11.65 -28.62
N TYR A 631 5.72 -11.32 -27.37
CA TYR A 631 5.28 -10.10 -26.71
C TYR A 631 6.43 -9.16 -26.38
N TYR A 632 6.08 -7.90 -26.11
CA TYR A 632 7.01 -6.81 -25.80
C TYR A 632 6.32 -5.76 -24.92
N ARG A 633 7.10 -4.80 -24.40
CA ARG A 633 6.62 -3.59 -23.72
C ARG A 633 6.60 -2.42 -24.71
N ALA A 634 5.39 -1.94 -25.01
CA ALA A 634 5.10 -0.84 -25.91
C ALA A 634 4.95 0.49 -25.15
N SER A 635 5.08 1.60 -25.88
CA SER A 635 4.65 2.92 -25.41
C SER A 635 3.13 3.06 -25.53
N TYR A 636 2.53 3.96 -24.76
CA TYR A 636 1.13 4.36 -24.94
C TYR A 636 0.86 4.89 -26.36
N ASP A 637 1.84 5.62 -26.93
CA ASP A 637 1.77 6.18 -28.28
C ASP A 637 1.66 5.11 -29.39
N THR A 638 1.95 3.84 -29.08
CA THR A 638 1.82 2.74 -30.04
C THR A 638 0.34 2.51 -30.43
N PHE A 639 -0.60 2.76 -29.52
CA PHE A 639 -2.01 2.44 -29.75
C PHE A 639 -2.86 3.72 -29.80
N PRO A 640 -3.59 3.98 -30.90
CA PRO A 640 -4.43 5.18 -31.04
C PRO A 640 -5.51 5.35 -29.98
N ILE A 641 -5.83 4.27 -29.26
CA ILE A 641 -6.84 4.28 -28.21
C ILE A 641 -6.41 5.04 -26.96
N PHE A 642 -5.11 5.21 -26.75
CA PHE A 642 -4.60 6.08 -25.72
C PHE A 642 -4.49 7.49 -26.30
N SER A 643 -5.42 8.36 -25.92
CA SER A 643 -5.31 9.80 -26.19
C SER A 643 -4.08 10.43 -25.50
N ARG A 644 -3.65 9.79 -24.40
CA ARG A 644 -2.62 10.25 -23.49
C ARG A 644 -1.24 9.68 -23.78
N LYS A 645 -0.24 10.44 -23.34
CA LYS A 645 1.13 9.96 -23.17
C LYS A 645 1.41 9.86 -21.68
N ARG A 646 1.17 8.72 -21.03
CA ARG A 646 1.63 8.57 -19.62
C ARG A 646 3.16 8.70 -19.65
N LYS A 647 3.69 9.84 -19.24
CA LYS A 647 5.11 10.13 -19.45
C LYS A 647 5.99 9.75 -18.26
N SER A 648 5.40 9.49 -17.09
CA SER A 648 6.20 9.33 -15.88
C SER A 648 5.44 8.75 -14.70
N VAL A 649 6.17 8.45 -13.63
CA VAL A 649 5.66 8.31 -12.26
C VAL A 649 6.06 9.48 -11.35
N ILE A 650 6.52 10.58 -11.94
CA ILE A 650 6.90 11.83 -11.27
C ILE A 650 5.68 12.71 -11.07
N THR A 651 5.40 13.06 -9.82
CA THR A 651 4.38 14.05 -9.46
C THR A 651 4.98 15.45 -9.26
N ALA A 652 6.30 15.53 -9.07
CA ALA A 652 7.07 16.75 -8.91
C ALA A 652 6.54 17.66 -7.76
N GLY A 653 6.77 18.97 -7.87
CA GLY A 653 6.31 19.94 -6.88
C GLY A 653 4.78 19.97 -6.72
N LYS A 654 4.03 19.66 -7.80
CA LYS A 654 2.57 19.51 -7.76
C LYS A 654 2.15 18.36 -6.85
N GLY A 655 2.92 17.27 -6.81
CA GLY A 655 2.68 16.15 -5.90
C GLY A 655 2.77 16.57 -4.45
N CYS A 656 3.83 17.29 -4.09
CA CYS A 656 3.99 17.84 -2.74
C CYS A 656 2.81 18.73 -2.36
N ALA A 657 2.41 19.65 -3.24
CA ALA A 657 1.27 20.51 -2.99
C ALA A 657 -0.02 19.69 -2.83
N SER A 658 -0.33 18.82 -3.79
CA SER A 658 -1.54 17.98 -3.81
C SER A 658 -1.68 17.10 -2.55
N PHE A 659 -0.56 16.57 -2.03
CA PHE A 659 -0.56 15.78 -0.79
C PHE A 659 -1.08 16.58 0.40
N PHE A 660 -0.51 17.76 0.66
CA PHE A 660 -0.95 18.60 1.77
C PHE A 660 -2.33 19.20 1.51
N ASN A 661 -2.65 19.53 0.25
CA ASN A 661 -3.84 20.27 -0.16
C ASN A 661 -4.13 21.41 0.83
N GLY A 662 -3.14 22.24 1.12
CA GLY A 662 -3.14 23.09 2.30
C GLY A 662 -2.42 24.42 2.14
N THR A 663 -2.89 25.41 2.90
CA THR A 663 -2.39 26.79 2.88
C THR A 663 -2.10 27.29 4.29
N PRO A 664 -1.10 28.15 4.51
CA PRO A 664 -0.91 28.82 5.79
C PRO A 664 -2.15 29.63 6.20
N ALA A 665 -2.51 29.61 7.49
CA ALA A 665 -3.72 30.27 8.00
C ALA A 665 -3.82 31.76 7.61
N ASN A 666 -2.69 32.45 7.60
CA ASN A 666 -2.61 33.89 7.32
C ASN A 666 -2.25 34.20 5.86
N ASN A 667 -2.13 33.20 4.98
CA ASN A 667 -1.77 33.42 3.59
C ASN A 667 -2.31 32.31 2.66
N LEU A 668 -3.56 32.47 2.23
CA LEU A 668 -4.29 31.50 1.40
C LEU A 668 -3.68 31.29 0.01
N ASP A 669 -2.78 32.18 -0.41
CA ASP A 669 -2.10 32.04 -1.69
C ASP A 669 -0.84 31.20 -1.65
N LYS A 670 -0.33 30.87 -0.45
CA LYS A 670 0.88 30.09 -0.30
C LYS A 670 0.60 28.63 0.05
N HIS A 671 1.57 27.77 -0.20
CA HIS A 671 1.49 26.35 0.11
C HIS A 671 2.86 25.72 0.34
N PHE A 672 2.82 24.47 0.84
CA PHE A 672 4.00 23.64 1.02
C PHE A 672 4.65 23.30 -0.32
N ARG A 673 5.97 23.52 -0.41
CA ARG A 673 6.77 23.03 -1.53
C ARG A 673 8.21 22.76 -1.11
N TYR A 674 8.77 21.69 -1.64
CA TYR A 674 10.21 21.46 -1.65
C TYR A 674 10.89 22.20 -2.81
N ALA A 675 12.09 22.72 -2.58
CA ALA A 675 12.84 23.44 -3.60
C ALA A 675 13.14 22.53 -4.79
N ASP A 676 12.85 23.02 -6.00
CA ASP A 676 13.31 22.39 -7.22
C ASP A 676 14.77 22.79 -7.47
N THR A 677 15.68 22.04 -6.87
CA THR A 677 17.10 22.10 -7.21
C THR A 677 17.28 21.33 -8.50
N LYS A 678 16.99 21.99 -9.65
CA LYS A 678 17.08 21.45 -11.02
C LYS A 678 18.00 20.23 -11.06
N SER A 679 17.39 19.06 -11.13
CA SER A 679 18.13 17.81 -11.28
C SER A 679 19.00 17.98 -12.52
N ILE A 680 20.30 17.71 -12.39
CA ILE A 680 21.41 17.88 -13.37
C ILE A 680 22.25 19.15 -13.11
N PRO A 681 23.34 19.08 -12.31
CA PRO A 681 24.60 19.58 -12.85
C PRO A 681 24.89 18.73 -14.09
N PRO A 682 25.29 19.32 -15.23
CA PRO A 682 25.97 18.53 -16.26
C PRO A 682 27.08 17.75 -15.55
N ILE A 683 27.34 16.53 -16.00
CA ILE A 683 28.17 15.48 -15.36
C ILE A 683 29.55 15.96 -14.83
N LEU A 684 29.95 17.20 -15.07
CA LEU A 684 31.13 17.85 -14.52
C LEU A 684 30.81 19.32 -14.16
N ALA A 685 30.45 19.61 -12.90
CA ALA A 685 30.74 20.89 -12.23
C ALA A 685 30.16 20.89 -10.80
N GLU A 686 31.05 20.83 -9.81
CA GLU A 686 30.88 21.25 -8.40
C GLU A 686 29.47 21.08 -7.79
N ASN A 687 29.24 19.96 -7.11
CA ASN A 687 28.06 19.76 -6.26
C ASN A 687 28.01 20.84 -5.17
N LYS A 688 27.31 21.95 -5.41
CA LYS A 688 27.03 22.96 -4.40
C LYS A 688 25.91 22.44 -3.49
N TYR A 689 26.26 21.54 -2.57
CA TYR A 689 25.35 21.12 -1.50
C TYR A 689 25.04 22.34 -0.63
N TYR A 690 23.75 22.55 -0.36
CA TYR A 690 23.34 23.54 0.64
C TYR A 690 23.64 22.97 2.03
N THR A 691 23.80 23.87 3.01
CA THR A 691 24.06 23.49 4.40
C THR A 691 22.84 23.80 5.22
N GLY A 692 22.45 22.86 6.07
CA GLY A 692 21.49 23.08 7.13
C GLY A 692 22.17 23.16 8.47
N ILE A 693 21.75 24.10 9.33
CA ILE A 693 22.34 24.31 10.66
C ILE A 693 21.29 23.98 11.71
N LEU A 694 21.66 23.16 12.69
CA LEU A 694 20.83 22.80 13.84
C LEU A 694 20.39 24.08 14.56
N THR A 695 19.09 24.25 14.75
CA THR A 695 18.57 25.44 15.43
C THR A 695 18.79 25.37 16.93
N GLU A 696 19.09 26.51 17.56
CA GLU A 696 19.28 26.62 19.00
C GLU A 696 18.12 26.04 19.83
N SER A 697 16.88 26.25 19.40
CA SER A 697 15.68 25.73 20.07
C SER A 697 15.55 24.20 20.07
N GLU A 698 16.33 23.51 19.25
CA GLU A 698 16.23 22.05 19.07
C GLU A 698 17.55 21.32 19.38
N LYS A 699 18.50 21.97 20.10
CA LYS A 699 19.71 21.31 20.60
C LYS A 699 19.41 20.11 21.51
N GLU A 700 18.27 20.15 22.22
CA GLU A 700 17.80 19.03 23.04
C GLU A 700 17.50 17.76 22.22
N LEU A 701 17.36 17.83 20.88
CA LEU A 701 17.05 16.68 20.04
C LEU A 701 17.99 15.50 20.28
N PHE A 702 19.29 15.75 20.40
CA PHE A 702 20.31 14.71 20.56
C PHE A 702 20.49 14.25 22.00
N SER A 703 20.32 15.18 22.97
CA SER A 703 20.48 14.86 24.39
C SER A 703 19.41 13.90 24.89
N ILE A 704 18.18 13.97 24.36
CA ILE A 704 17.08 13.04 24.67
C ILE A 704 17.46 11.58 24.44
N PHE A 705 18.33 11.31 23.45
CA PHE A 705 18.71 9.96 23.06
C PHE A 705 20.14 9.59 23.47
N ASN A 706 20.85 10.44 24.21
CA ASN A 706 22.25 10.25 24.60
C ASN A 706 23.23 10.17 23.39
N PHE A 707 23.02 11.01 22.38
CA PHE A 707 23.91 11.16 21.22
C PHE A 707 24.59 12.53 21.20
N SER A 708 25.74 12.59 20.52
CA SER A 708 26.42 13.85 20.24
C SER A 708 25.63 14.67 19.22
N GLU A 709 25.64 15.98 19.37
CA GLU A 709 24.99 16.90 18.43
C GLU A 709 25.62 16.81 17.03
N LEU A 710 24.76 16.84 16.01
CA LEU A 710 25.15 17.05 14.62
C LEU A 710 24.80 18.49 14.24
N THR A 711 25.79 19.38 14.28
CA THR A 711 25.60 20.83 14.14
C THR A 711 25.17 21.26 12.74
N ASP A 712 25.68 20.59 11.72
CA ASP A 712 25.44 20.91 10.32
C ASP A 712 25.17 19.66 9.48
N VAL A 713 24.33 19.84 8.46
CA VAL A 713 23.92 18.77 7.56
C VAL A 713 23.94 19.18 6.10
N GLY A 714 24.16 18.23 5.19
CA GLY A 714 24.00 18.45 3.76
C GLY A 714 22.52 18.52 3.37
N VAL A 715 22.18 19.42 2.46
CA VAL A 715 20.81 19.69 2.04
C VAL A 715 20.72 19.71 0.52
N ILE A 716 19.77 18.94 -0.02
CA ILE A 716 19.54 18.85 -1.48
C ILE A 716 18.21 19.43 -1.91
N ARG A 717 17.16 19.33 -1.08
CA ARG A 717 15.81 19.82 -1.39
C ARG A 717 15.13 20.36 -0.12
N PRO A 718 15.50 21.56 0.37
CA PRO A 718 14.82 22.14 1.53
C PRO A 718 13.36 22.48 1.19
N PHE A 719 12.52 22.74 2.18
CA PHE A 719 11.10 23.06 1.97
C PHE A 719 10.71 24.46 2.45
N THR A 720 9.60 24.98 1.96
CA THR A 720 8.96 26.23 2.40
C THR A 720 7.44 26.07 2.43
N LEU A 721 6.75 26.91 3.22
CA LEU A 721 5.30 27.10 3.13
C LEU A 721 4.92 28.38 2.35
N ASN A 722 5.90 29.13 1.85
CA ASN A 722 5.72 30.43 1.20
C ASN A 722 5.69 30.32 -0.33
N TYR A 723 5.49 29.13 -0.91
CA TYR A 723 5.42 28.99 -2.35
C TYR A 723 4.04 29.37 -2.89
N LYS A 724 3.97 30.12 -4.01
CA LYS A 724 2.68 30.61 -4.56
C LYS A 724 2.31 30.07 -5.94
N SER A 725 3.30 29.69 -6.74
CA SER A 725 3.11 29.29 -8.14
C SER A 725 2.71 27.81 -8.25
N ASP A 726 2.34 27.35 -9.44
CA ASP A 726 2.24 25.91 -9.74
C ASP A 726 1.29 25.12 -8.79
N LYS A 727 0.17 25.76 -8.41
CA LYS A 727 -0.90 25.09 -7.65
C LYS A 727 -1.52 24.00 -8.54
N PRO A 728 -1.73 22.78 -8.01
CA PRO A 728 -2.42 21.72 -8.74
C PRO A 728 -3.82 22.17 -9.17
N THR A 729 -4.26 21.78 -10.36
CA THR A 729 -5.52 22.28 -10.96
C THR A 729 -6.75 21.77 -10.22
N GLU A 730 -6.67 20.58 -9.62
CA GLU A 730 -7.78 20.00 -8.86
C GLU A 730 -8.15 20.82 -7.62
N TRP A 731 -7.24 21.67 -7.12
CA TRP A 731 -7.46 22.49 -5.93
C TRP A 731 -8.64 23.45 -6.05
N TYR A 732 -8.98 23.83 -7.28
CA TYR A 732 -10.07 24.74 -7.59
C TYR A 732 -11.42 24.02 -7.69
N LYS A 733 -11.43 22.70 -7.70
CA LYS A 733 -12.65 21.88 -7.77
C LYS A 733 -13.29 21.76 -6.39
N PRO A 734 -14.63 21.83 -6.27
CA PRO A 734 -15.32 21.75 -4.98
C PRO A 734 -14.89 20.55 -4.15
N ALA A 735 -14.79 19.38 -4.80
CA ALA A 735 -14.38 18.13 -4.19
C ALA A 735 -13.09 18.26 -3.37
N TYR A 736 -12.07 18.98 -3.83
CA TYR A 736 -10.80 19.16 -3.11
C TYR A 736 -10.71 20.48 -2.33
N LYS A 737 -11.42 21.51 -2.78
CA LYS A 737 -11.46 22.82 -2.10
C LYS A 737 -12.07 22.70 -0.71
N GLU A 738 -13.12 21.89 -0.55
CA GLU A 738 -13.79 21.71 0.74
C GLU A 738 -12.95 20.93 1.76
N GLN A 739 -11.99 20.14 1.28
CA GLN A 739 -11.02 19.38 2.07
C GLN A 739 -9.75 20.17 2.42
N ARG A 740 -9.66 21.45 2.00
CA ARG A 740 -8.46 22.29 2.16
C ARG A 740 -7.99 22.27 3.61
N THR A 741 -6.73 21.93 3.82
CA THR A 741 -6.11 21.94 5.14
C THR A 741 -5.46 23.29 5.44
N VAL A 742 -5.26 23.55 6.73
CA VAL A 742 -4.41 24.63 7.21
C VAL A 742 -3.08 24.03 7.61
N ILE A 743 -1.98 24.63 7.14
CA ILE A 743 -0.61 24.15 7.42
C ILE A 743 0.20 25.19 8.18
N SER A 744 1.09 24.72 9.06
CA SER A 744 2.00 25.59 9.84
C SER A 744 3.28 24.86 10.22
N ILE A 745 4.29 25.59 10.69
CA ILE A 745 5.56 25.03 11.16
C ILE A 745 5.68 25.25 12.67
N PRO A 746 5.36 24.26 13.52
CA PRO A 746 5.53 24.38 14.97
C PRO A 746 6.99 24.27 15.43
N SER A 747 7.87 23.65 14.64
CA SER A 747 9.30 23.54 14.97
C SER A 747 10.15 23.37 13.71
N ILE A 748 11.34 23.96 13.74
CA ILE A 748 12.40 23.78 12.74
C ILE A 748 13.56 23.09 13.44
N TYR A 749 13.99 21.94 12.92
CA TYR A 749 15.17 21.24 13.43
C TYR A 749 16.46 21.80 12.81
N TYR A 750 16.45 21.97 11.49
CA TYR A 750 17.58 22.51 10.74
C TYR A 750 17.11 23.64 9.82
N SER A 751 17.73 24.81 9.98
CA SER A 751 17.63 25.92 9.02
C SER A 751 18.27 25.53 7.68
N SER A 752 18.07 26.30 6.60
CA SER A 752 18.80 26.11 5.35
C SER A 752 19.41 27.43 4.87
N ASN A 753 20.62 27.37 4.32
CA ASN A 753 21.23 28.49 3.60
C ASN A 753 20.75 28.63 2.14
N TYR A 754 19.82 27.77 1.69
CA TYR A 754 19.23 27.87 0.36
C TYR A 754 18.50 29.20 0.20
N LYS A 755 18.81 29.90 -0.90
CA LYS A 755 18.09 31.10 -1.34
C LYS A 755 17.53 30.81 -2.71
N PHE A 756 16.21 30.91 -2.86
CA PHE A 756 15.59 30.79 -4.17
C PHE A 756 16.00 31.99 -5.04
N LEU A 757 16.60 31.71 -6.20
CA LEU A 757 17.05 32.71 -7.18
C LEU A 757 16.26 32.64 -8.51
N GLY A 758 15.20 31.83 -8.56
CA GLY A 758 14.40 31.64 -9.76
C GLY A 758 13.48 32.82 -10.06
N SER A 759 13.11 32.97 -11.34
CA SER A 759 12.05 33.88 -11.79
C SER A 759 10.68 33.29 -11.44
N GLY A 760 10.32 33.33 -10.16
CA GLY A 760 8.96 33.19 -9.67
C GLY A 760 8.56 34.53 -9.07
N GLU A 761 7.34 35.01 -9.34
CA GLU A 761 6.87 36.37 -9.08
C GLU A 761 6.86 36.81 -7.59
N ASP A 762 7.53 36.10 -6.68
CA ASP A 762 7.46 36.29 -5.24
C ASP A 762 8.82 36.65 -4.61
N PRO A 763 9.03 37.91 -4.21
CA PRO A 763 10.23 38.30 -3.48
C PRO A 763 10.34 37.63 -2.09
N ASP A 764 9.22 37.11 -1.55
CA ASP A 764 9.09 36.63 -0.15
C ASP A 764 8.99 35.09 -0.01
N ILE A 765 9.42 34.33 -1.02
CA ILE A 765 9.39 32.85 -0.99
C ILE A 765 10.31 32.24 0.09
N ASN A 766 11.32 33.01 0.51
CA ASN A 766 12.20 32.63 1.60
C ASN A 766 11.49 32.88 2.95
N PRO A 767 11.84 32.15 4.02
CA PRO A 767 12.93 31.18 4.12
C PRO A 767 12.61 29.80 3.55
N PHE A 768 13.66 29.03 3.29
CA PHE A 768 13.61 27.59 3.12
C PHE A 768 14.24 26.90 4.34
N TYR A 769 13.73 25.72 4.67
CA TYR A 769 14.16 24.94 5.83
C TYR A 769 14.68 23.58 5.42
N ALA A 770 15.77 23.14 6.04
CA ALA A 770 16.37 21.85 5.74
C ALA A 770 15.58 20.71 6.36
N SER A 771 15.07 20.88 7.58
CA SER A 771 14.17 19.92 8.21
C SER A 771 13.37 20.57 9.32
N GLY A 772 12.11 20.17 9.48
CA GLY A 772 11.21 20.69 10.50
C GLY A 772 9.90 19.91 10.51
N VAL A 773 9.02 20.30 11.42
CA VAL A 773 7.68 19.73 11.53
C VAL A 773 6.73 20.62 10.76
N VAL A 774 5.90 20.04 9.91
CA VAL A 774 4.74 20.68 9.30
C VAL A 774 3.50 20.10 9.98
N LYS A 775 2.77 20.94 10.70
CA LYS A 775 1.46 20.59 11.24
C LYS A 775 0.42 20.80 10.15
N MET A 776 -0.42 19.80 9.93
CA MET A 776 -1.57 19.88 9.04
C MET A 776 -2.83 19.76 9.88
N THR A 777 -3.81 20.63 9.64
CA THR A 777 -5.08 20.63 10.37
C THR A 777 -6.28 20.77 9.45
N LYS A 778 -7.36 20.07 9.77
CA LYS A 778 -8.66 20.22 9.13
C LYS A 778 -9.70 20.19 10.25
N ASP A 779 -10.42 21.30 10.41
CA ASP A 779 -11.38 21.49 11.49
C ASP A 779 -10.74 21.22 12.86
N ALA A 780 -11.16 20.16 13.56
CA ALA A 780 -10.61 19.80 14.87
C ALA A 780 -9.53 18.71 14.82
N ASP A 781 -9.27 18.15 13.64
CA ASP A 781 -8.31 17.07 13.44
C ASP A 781 -6.97 17.65 12.98
N ASN A 782 -5.89 17.00 13.41
CA ASN A 782 -4.52 17.47 13.18
C ASN A 782 -3.56 16.31 13.05
N CYS A 783 -2.48 16.49 12.28
CA CYS A 783 -1.37 15.55 12.23
C CYS A 783 -0.04 16.28 12.01
N TYR A 784 1.08 15.56 12.16
CA TYR A 784 2.41 16.13 12.16
C TYR A 784 3.33 15.41 11.16
N LEU A 785 3.86 16.16 10.20
CA LEU A 785 4.77 15.63 9.19
C LEU A 785 6.17 16.17 9.43
N VAL A 786 7.14 15.29 9.67
CA VAL A 786 8.56 15.65 9.70
C VAL A 786 9.04 15.78 8.26
N ALA A 787 9.08 17.01 7.76
CA ALA A 787 9.62 17.32 6.45
C ALA A 787 11.15 17.40 6.51
N SER A 788 11.82 16.82 5.52
CA SER A 788 13.28 16.76 5.46
C SER A 788 13.78 16.92 4.03
N GLY A 789 14.69 17.86 3.83
CA GLY A 789 15.44 18.06 2.59
C GLY A 789 16.89 17.60 2.68
N ILE A 790 17.23 16.91 3.77
CA ILE A 790 18.59 16.49 4.12
C ILE A 790 19.06 15.41 3.15
N SER A 791 20.32 15.52 2.71
CA SER A 791 21.00 14.53 1.88
C SER A 791 22.18 13.93 2.62
N MET A 792 22.61 12.73 2.21
CA MET A 792 23.92 12.19 2.62
C MET A 792 25.02 13.20 2.29
N ASN A 793 25.92 13.47 3.24
CA ASN A 793 27.10 14.31 3.04
C ASN A 793 28.36 13.54 3.45
N SER A 794 29.54 14.16 3.33
CA SER A 794 30.81 13.56 3.78
C SER A 794 30.89 13.27 5.29
N ASN A 795 29.96 13.83 6.08
CA ASN A 795 30.01 13.87 7.54
C ASN A 795 29.00 12.91 8.20
N PHE A 796 28.07 12.28 7.46
CA PHE A 796 27.14 11.26 7.98
C PHE A 796 26.62 10.30 6.89
N TRP A 797 26.47 9.02 7.24
CA TRP A 797 26.10 7.92 6.33
C TRP A 797 24.60 7.57 6.39
N THR A 798 24.11 6.60 5.59
CA THR A 798 22.70 6.18 5.56
C THR A 798 22.14 5.79 6.93
N ASN A 799 22.94 5.13 7.77
CA ASN A 799 22.54 4.77 9.14
C ASN A 799 22.25 6.01 9.98
N ASP A 800 22.99 7.10 9.79
CA ASP A 800 22.81 8.33 10.53
C ASP A 800 21.54 9.07 10.10
N ILE A 801 21.15 8.97 8.82
CA ILE A 801 19.85 9.46 8.35
C ILE A 801 18.70 8.72 9.05
N GLY A 802 18.80 7.38 9.17
CA GLY A 802 17.82 6.58 9.92
C GLY A 802 17.69 7.05 11.38
N LYS A 803 18.82 7.29 12.06
CA LYS A 803 18.85 7.81 13.44
C LYS A 803 18.21 9.18 13.55
N ILE A 804 18.61 10.13 12.69
CA ILE A 804 18.10 11.50 12.72
C ILE A 804 16.59 11.53 12.46
N THR A 805 16.10 10.70 11.54
CA THR A 805 14.66 10.56 11.29
C THR A 805 13.93 10.05 12.53
N LEU A 806 14.45 9.01 13.19
CA LEU A 806 13.87 8.49 14.44
C LEU A 806 13.90 9.53 15.57
N PHE A 807 14.99 10.28 15.72
CA PHE A 807 15.08 11.35 16.72
C PHE A 807 13.98 12.38 16.50
N LYS A 808 13.82 12.85 15.26
CA LYS A 808 12.83 13.88 14.92
C LYS A 808 11.40 13.36 15.07
N ILE A 809 11.12 12.13 14.66
CA ILE A 809 9.75 11.60 14.73
C ILE A 809 9.33 11.36 16.18
N ILE A 810 10.21 10.79 17.00
CA ILE A 810 9.97 10.59 18.44
C ILE A 810 9.89 11.96 19.14
N LYS A 811 10.80 12.89 18.83
CA LYS A 811 10.74 14.26 19.37
C LYS A 811 9.43 14.97 19.01
N THR A 812 8.93 14.76 17.80
CA THR A 812 7.65 15.31 17.34
C THR A 812 6.48 14.69 18.11
N PHE A 813 6.48 13.36 18.31
CA PHE A 813 5.52 12.67 19.17
C PHE A 813 5.54 13.21 20.60
N LEU A 814 6.73 13.43 21.17
CA LEU A 814 6.90 13.99 22.51
C LEU A 814 6.42 15.45 22.60
N ASN A 815 6.48 16.24 21.52
CA ASN A 815 6.12 17.66 21.53
C ASN A 815 4.71 17.98 21.00
N GLY A 816 4.03 17.02 20.37
CA GLY A 816 2.84 17.25 19.57
C GLY A 816 1.75 18.01 20.34
N GLY A 817 1.36 19.17 19.82
CA GLY A 817 0.25 19.98 20.34
C GLY A 817 0.49 20.77 21.62
N LEU A 818 1.70 20.73 22.21
CA LEU A 818 1.97 21.39 23.50
C LEU A 818 1.85 22.91 23.51
N SER A 819 1.95 23.55 22.35
CA SER A 819 1.76 25.00 22.22
C SER A 819 0.29 25.43 22.21
N GLU A 820 -0.65 24.48 22.33
CA GLU A 820 -2.08 24.72 22.13
C GLU A 820 -2.86 24.42 23.41
N ASN A 821 -3.60 25.41 23.92
CA ASN A 821 -4.35 25.35 25.19
C ASN A 821 -5.61 24.45 25.13
N THR A 822 -5.69 23.50 24.20
CA THR A 822 -6.83 22.59 24.02
C THR A 822 -6.38 21.13 24.03
N LEU A 823 -6.95 20.33 24.94
CA LEU A 823 -6.64 18.91 25.13
C LEU A 823 -6.76 18.06 23.84
N LYS A 824 -7.64 18.43 22.90
CA LYS A 824 -7.88 17.69 21.64
C LYS A 824 -6.67 17.69 20.69
N ASN A 825 -5.76 18.66 20.84
CA ASN A 825 -4.62 18.80 19.93
C ASN A 825 -3.30 18.30 20.52
N ILE A 826 -3.25 18.04 21.84
CA ILE A 826 -2.06 17.57 22.55
C ILE A 826 -1.94 16.05 22.40
N ILE A 827 -0.75 15.57 22.04
CA ILE A 827 -0.42 14.16 22.14
C ILE A 827 -0.15 13.86 23.61
N VAL A 828 -1.08 13.17 24.26
CA VAL A 828 -0.90 12.70 25.63
C VAL A 828 0.22 11.66 25.63
N GLN A 829 1.23 11.88 26.47
CA GLN A 829 2.43 11.04 26.51
C GLN A 829 2.19 9.67 27.13
N ILE A 830 3.22 8.83 27.20
CA ILE A 830 3.15 7.47 27.76
C ILE A 830 3.71 7.53 29.18
N PRO A 831 2.97 7.15 30.24
CA PRO A 831 3.53 7.14 31.58
C PRO A 831 4.50 5.95 31.75
N SER A 832 5.44 6.05 32.69
CA SER A 832 6.22 4.89 33.16
C SER A 832 5.44 4.15 34.25
N VAL A 833 5.45 2.82 34.23
CA VAL A 833 4.84 1.95 35.24
C VAL A 833 5.90 1.06 35.87
N SER A 834 5.84 0.86 37.19
CA SER A 834 6.80 0.01 37.90
C SER A 834 6.15 -0.77 39.05
N PHE A 835 6.63 -1.99 39.32
CA PHE A 835 6.25 -2.72 40.52
C PHE A 835 6.80 -2.04 41.78
N ALA A 836 5.92 -1.80 42.74
CA ALA A 836 6.27 -1.20 44.03
C ALA A 836 6.52 -2.26 45.11
N SER A 837 5.81 -3.39 45.09
CA SER A 837 5.91 -4.42 46.14
C SER A 837 6.75 -5.65 45.78
N ILE A 838 6.94 -5.92 44.48
CA ILE A 838 7.61 -7.15 43.99
C ILE A 838 8.99 -6.80 43.45
N LYS A 839 10.02 -7.51 43.89
CA LYS A 839 11.40 -7.36 43.43
C LYS A 839 11.81 -8.51 42.51
N ASN A 840 12.85 -8.27 41.72
CA ASN A 840 13.46 -9.30 40.91
C ASN A 840 14.04 -10.41 41.82
N TYR A 841 13.71 -11.65 41.48
CA TYR A 841 14.11 -12.88 42.16
C TYR A 841 13.52 -13.06 43.57
N ASP A 842 12.37 -12.42 43.87
CA ASP A 842 11.64 -12.70 45.10
C ASP A 842 11.26 -14.18 45.20
N LYS A 843 11.47 -14.77 46.39
CA LYS A 843 11.15 -16.17 46.69
C LYS A 843 9.99 -16.27 47.67
N TYR A 844 8.92 -16.95 47.26
CA TYR A 844 7.77 -17.22 48.11
C TYR A 844 7.79 -18.68 48.58
N ILE A 845 8.20 -18.88 49.83
CA ILE A 845 8.35 -20.22 50.44
C ILE A 845 7.06 -20.61 51.14
N LYS A 846 6.47 -21.75 50.76
CA LYS A 846 5.23 -22.30 51.30
C LYS A 846 4.13 -21.23 51.46
N PRO A 847 3.80 -20.48 50.39
CA PRO A 847 2.84 -19.38 50.50
C PRO A 847 1.47 -19.93 50.88
N LYS A 848 0.97 -19.50 52.04
CA LYS A 848 -0.37 -19.84 52.56
C LYS A 848 -1.39 -18.71 52.39
N THR A 849 -0.93 -17.51 52.06
CA THR A 849 -1.74 -16.31 51.89
C THR A 849 -1.52 -15.74 50.49
N PRO A 850 -2.50 -15.00 49.94
CA PRO A 850 -2.29 -14.21 48.73
C PRO A 850 -1.11 -13.24 48.88
N ILE A 851 -0.41 -12.98 47.78
CA ILE A 851 0.62 -11.93 47.71
C ILE A 851 0.00 -10.65 47.18
N ILE A 852 0.37 -9.50 47.76
CA ILE A 852 -0.11 -8.21 47.30
C ILE A 852 0.85 -7.69 46.24
N VAL A 853 0.39 -7.68 44.99
CA VAL A 853 1.09 -7.08 43.86
C VAL A 853 0.69 -5.60 43.79
N GLN A 854 1.62 -4.68 44.06
CA GLN A 854 1.41 -3.23 44.02
C GLN A 854 2.28 -2.60 42.94
N TRP A 855 1.79 -1.53 42.33
CA TRP A 855 2.51 -0.77 41.29
C TRP A 855 2.34 0.74 41.46
N SER A 856 3.22 1.49 40.79
CA SER A 856 3.19 2.94 40.72
C SER A 856 3.34 3.41 39.27
N THR A 857 2.87 4.63 39.02
CA THR A 857 2.86 5.24 37.69
C THR A 857 3.42 6.65 37.78
N GLN A 858 4.26 7.03 36.82
CA GLN A 858 4.87 8.37 36.74
C GLN A 858 4.78 8.91 35.30
N TRP A 859 4.34 10.16 35.16
CA TRP A 859 4.29 10.86 33.87
C TRP A 859 5.65 11.47 33.53
N LYS A 860 6.63 10.60 33.31
CA LYS A 860 8.01 10.92 32.96
C LYS A 860 8.45 10.08 31.77
N ARG A 861 9.50 10.53 31.10
CA ARG A 861 10.15 9.79 30.03
C ARG A 861 10.90 8.57 30.59
N TRP A 862 11.27 7.64 29.72
CA TRP A 862 11.98 6.40 30.04
C TRP A 862 13.24 6.59 30.89
N ASP A 863 13.88 7.75 30.83
CA ASP A 863 15.07 8.11 31.62
C ASP A 863 14.76 8.86 32.94
N GLY A 864 13.49 9.01 33.29
CA GLY A 864 13.03 9.70 34.51
C GLY A 864 12.93 11.23 34.38
N GLU A 865 13.35 11.79 33.24
CA GLU A 865 13.27 13.23 32.95
C GLU A 865 11.86 13.64 32.51
N ASN A 866 11.62 14.96 32.41
CA ASN A 866 10.46 15.47 31.69
C ASN A 866 10.51 14.98 30.22
N TYR A 867 9.34 14.77 29.59
CA TYR A 867 9.28 14.32 28.19
C TYR A 867 10.10 15.23 27.27
N THR A 868 9.97 16.54 27.44
CA THR A 868 10.80 17.57 26.80
C THR A 868 10.94 18.79 27.72
N THR A 869 11.82 19.74 27.38
CA THR A 869 11.93 21.01 28.12
C THR A 869 10.65 21.86 28.12
N LYS A 870 9.68 21.55 27.25
CA LYS A 870 8.37 22.23 27.18
C LYS A 870 7.38 21.75 28.24
N TYR A 871 7.61 20.58 28.87
CA TYR A 871 6.72 20.07 29.91
C TYR A 871 7.08 20.61 31.29
N PRO A 872 6.08 20.96 32.12
CA PRO A 872 6.31 21.28 33.52
C PRO A 872 6.69 20.02 34.31
N SER A 873 7.40 20.20 35.44
CA SER A 873 7.90 19.08 36.26
C SER A 873 6.81 18.22 36.89
N ASP A 874 5.62 18.79 37.08
CA ASP A 874 4.42 18.21 37.67
C ASP A 874 3.35 17.81 36.63
N TYR A 875 3.75 17.67 35.36
CA TYR A 875 2.85 17.24 34.29
C TYR A 875 2.06 15.98 34.67
N SER A 876 0.74 16.10 34.66
CA SER A 876 -0.20 15.03 34.97
C SER A 876 -1.48 15.25 34.16
N PRO A 877 -1.60 14.67 32.95
CA PRO A 877 -2.76 14.85 32.10
C PRO A 877 -3.98 14.11 32.69
N ASN A 878 -5.18 14.60 32.38
CA ASN A 878 -6.43 13.91 32.70
C ASN A 878 -6.75 12.83 31.65
N SER A 879 -5.83 11.88 31.46
CA SER A 879 -6.02 10.73 30.56
C SER A 879 -6.17 9.46 31.40
N PRO A 880 -7.30 8.73 31.25
CA PRO A 880 -7.56 7.52 32.02
C PRO A 880 -6.58 6.41 31.64
N LEU A 881 -6.00 5.77 32.64
CA LEU A 881 -5.09 4.63 32.46
C LEU A 881 -5.78 3.31 32.77
N VAL A 882 -5.33 2.25 32.09
CA VAL A 882 -5.66 0.86 32.42
C VAL A 882 -4.41 0.01 32.56
N TYR A 883 -4.45 -0.92 33.52
CA TYR A 883 -3.36 -1.82 33.82
C TYR A 883 -3.73 -3.26 33.50
N ASN A 884 -2.83 -3.96 32.83
CA ASN A 884 -2.98 -5.36 32.49
C ASN A 884 -1.90 -6.18 33.22
N LEU A 885 -2.30 -6.97 34.22
CA LEU A 885 -1.38 -7.88 34.91
C LEU A 885 -1.39 -9.26 34.25
N LYS A 886 -0.20 -9.73 33.92
CA LYS A 886 0.02 -10.99 33.21
C LYS A 886 1.12 -11.79 33.92
N TYR A 887 1.07 -13.11 33.79
CA TYR A 887 2.16 -13.97 34.24
C TYR A 887 2.51 -15.03 33.21
N SER A 888 3.75 -15.51 33.27
CA SER A 888 4.24 -16.65 32.51
C SER A 888 4.89 -17.66 33.44
N LYS A 889 4.72 -18.95 33.14
CA LYS A 889 5.27 -20.10 33.89
C LYS A 889 6.31 -20.90 33.10
N ASP A 890 6.62 -20.48 31.89
CA ASP A 890 7.45 -21.22 30.93
C ASP A 890 8.55 -20.34 30.30
N GLY A 891 9.00 -19.34 31.05
CA GLY A 891 10.05 -18.42 30.63
C GLY A 891 9.59 -17.41 29.57
N GLY A 892 8.30 -17.05 29.55
CA GLY A 892 7.73 -16.05 28.65
C GLY A 892 7.21 -16.58 27.33
N LYS A 893 7.11 -17.91 27.15
CA LYS A 893 6.59 -18.51 25.91
C LYS A 893 5.07 -18.42 25.84
N THR A 894 4.39 -18.62 26.97
CA THR A 894 2.95 -18.43 27.12
C THR A 894 2.66 -17.44 28.24
N TRP A 895 1.60 -16.65 28.05
CA TRP A 895 1.17 -15.61 28.98
C TRP A 895 -0.28 -15.81 29.37
N TYR A 896 -0.58 -15.54 30.63
CA TYR A 896 -1.90 -15.68 31.22
C TYR A 896 -2.28 -14.40 31.94
N ASN A 897 -3.56 -14.01 31.84
CA ASN A 897 -4.08 -12.90 32.61
C ASN A 897 -4.15 -13.30 34.10
N LEU A 898 -3.69 -12.40 34.96
CA LEU A 898 -3.53 -12.69 36.39
C LEU A 898 -4.86 -12.68 37.18
N LYS A 899 -5.93 -12.14 36.59
CA LYS A 899 -7.28 -12.05 37.19
C LYS A 899 -8.06 -13.35 37.05
N ASP A 900 -8.01 -13.97 35.87
CA ASP A 900 -8.87 -15.12 35.51
C ASP A 900 -8.11 -16.35 34.97
N ASN A 901 -6.78 -16.28 34.83
CA ASN A 901 -5.92 -17.30 34.23
C ASN A 901 -6.23 -17.61 32.75
N SER A 902 -6.96 -16.74 32.04
CA SER A 902 -7.17 -16.87 30.60
C SER A 902 -5.87 -16.61 29.83
N ILE A 903 -5.76 -17.15 28.61
CA ILE A 903 -4.62 -16.88 27.72
C ILE A 903 -4.61 -15.39 27.37
N SER A 904 -3.42 -14.79 27.45
CA SER A 904 -3.16 -13.39 27.09
C SER A 904 -1.88 -13.28 26.26
N TYR A 905 -1.61 -12.09 25.71
CA TYR A 905 -0.47 -11.82 24.83
C TYR A 905 0.24 -10.56 25.27
N ILE A 906 1.57 -10.53 25.27
CA ILE A 906 2.34 -9.31 25.57
C ILE A 906 2.07 -8.22 24.52
N GLY A 907 2.09 -6.96 24.95
CA GLY A 907 1.87 -5.80 24.07
C GLY A 907 0.47 -5.71 23.45
N LYS A 908 -0.49 -6.46 24.00
CA LYS A 908 -1.89 -6.40 23.60
C LYS A 908 -2.75 -6.06 24.82
N LYS A 909 -3.52 -4.98 24.73
CA LYS A 909 -4.53 -4.62 25.74
C LYS A 909 -5.62 -5.70 25.80
N ASP A 910 -5.85 -6.31 26.97
CA ASP A 910 -6.97 -7.25 27.16
C ASP A 910 -8.30 -6.47 27.27
N THR A 911 -9.43 -7.20 27.21
CA THR A 911 -10.76 -6.62 27.40
C THR A 911 -10.93 -6.00 28.79
N GLU A 912 -11.85 -5.03 28.94
CA GLU A 912 -12.04 -4.27 30.19
C GLU A 912 -12.17 -5.17 31.44
N ASN A 913 -12.91 -6.28 31.33
CA ASN A 913 -13.10 -7.25 32.41
C ASN A 913 -11.80 -7.90 32.92
N ARG A 914 -10.72 -7.82 32.13
CA ARG A 914 -9.39 -8.40 32.39
C ARG A 914 -8.31 -7.34 32.68
N THR A 915 -8.71 -6.09 32.86
CA THR A 915 -7.83 -4.97 33.20
C THR A 915 -8.19 -4.35 34.57
N PHE A 916 -7.34 -3.46 35.06
CA PHE A 916 -7.55 -2.67 36.27
C PHE A 916 -7.60 -1.18 35.93
N PRO A 917 -8.54 -0.41 36.48
CA PRO A 917 -8.62 1.03 36.23
C PRO A 917 -7.52 1.81 36.95
N GLN A 918 -7.28 3.05 36.54
CA GLN A 918 -6.30 3.95 37.15
C GLN A 918 -6.44 4.12 38.68
N SER A 919 -7.67 4.02 39.21
CA SER A 919 -7.96 4.09 40.65
C SER A 919 -7.45 2.88 41.45
N THR A 920 -6.98 1.83 40.78
CA THR A 920 -6.46 0.62 41.39
C THR A 920 -4.95 0.52 41.16
N ASN A 921 -4.20 0.40 42.25
CA ASN A 921 -2.73 0.26 42.24
C ASN A 921 -2.24 -1.02 42.92
N PHE A 922 -3.15 -1.95 43.24
CA PHE A 922 -2.80 -3.23 43.84
C PHE A 922 -3.75 -4.35 43.40
N TYR A 923 -3.26 -5.59 43.48
CA TYR A 923 -4.04 -6.81 43.32
C TYR A 923 -3.58 -7.91 44.28
N SER A 924 -4.54 -8.64 44.84
CA SER A 924 -4.29 -9.76 45.74
C SER A 924 -4.21 -11.07 44.95
N TRP A 925 -3.00 -11.53 44.65
CA TRP A 925 -2.78 -12.72 43.83
C TRP A 925 -2.67 -13.98 44.69
N ASN A 926 -3.66 -14.87 44.55
CA ASN A 926 -3.72 -16.11 45.32
C ASN A 926 -2.81 -17.21 44.74
N ILE A 927 -1.51 -17.11 45.05
CA ILE A 927 -0.52 -18.14 44.72
C ILE A 927 -0.55 -19.34 45.69
N GLY A 928 -1.47 -19.38 46.65
CA GLY A 928 -1.58 -20.49 47.61
C GLY A 928 -2.06 -21.80 46.98
N ASN A 929 -2.84 -21.74 45.89
CA ASN A 929 -3.40 -22.90 45.20
C ASN A 929 -2.34 -23.66 44.39
N ILE A 930 -1.97 -24.86 44.83
CA ILE A 930 -0.95 -25.70 44.20
C ILE A 930 -1.31 -26.19 42.79
N ASN A 931 -2.60 -26.37 42.51
CA ASN A 931 -3.07 -26.85 41.20
C ASN A 931 -2.99 -25.74 40.14
N SER A 932 -3.19 -24.48 40.55
CA SER A 932 -3.10 -23.33 39.65
C SER A 932 -1.67 -22.79 39.53
N PHE A 933 -0.87 -22.86 40.61
CA PHE A 933 0.48 -22.32 40.69
C PHE A 933 1.44 -23.33 41.33
N PRO A 934 1.91 -24.36 40.59
CA PRO A 934 2.89 -25.32 41.09
C PRO A 934 4.25 -24.67 41.41
N GLN A 935 5.14 -25.41 42.06
CA GLN A 935 6.52 -24.97 42.28
C GLN A 935 7.21 -24.65 40.94
N GLY A 936 7.91 -23.53 40.90
CA GLY A 936 8.64 -23.11 39.70
C GLY A 936 8.95 -21.63 39.66
N GLU A 937 9.61 -21.23 38.57
CA GLU A 937 9.88 -19.83 38.26
C GLU A 937 8.72 -19.23 37.47
N TYR A 938 8.37 -17.99 37.81
CA TYR A 938 7.33 -17.23 37.15
C TYR A 938 7.86 -15.88 36.72
N ILE A 939 7.38 -15.38 35.58
CA ILE A 939 7.60 -14.00 35.15
C ILE A 939 6.29 -13.28 35.35
N LEU A 940 6.28 -12.26 36.20
CA LEU A 940 5.18 -11.34 36.39
C LEU A 940 5.39 -10.12 35.48
N ARG A 941 4.33 -9.63 34.86
CA ARG A 941 4.35 -8.46 33.98
C ARG A 941 3.15 -7.57 34.28
N ILE A 942 3.40 -6.26 34.38
CA ILE A 942 2.34 -5.25 34.36
C ILE A 942 2.53 -4.40 33.11
N GLU A 943 1.45 -4.18 32.38
CA GLU A 943 1.41 -3.26 31.25
C GLU A 943 0.45 -2.12 31.57
N CYS A 944 0.80 -0.88 31.22
CA CYS A 944 -0.01 0.31 31.38
C CYS A 944 -0.33 0.92 30.02
N TYR A 945 -1.61 1.05 29.73
CA TYR A 945 -2.14 1.66 28.51
C TYR A 945 -2.94 2.91 28.88
N ARG A 946 -3.06 3.84 27.93
CA ARG A 946 -4.14 4.83 27.95
C ARG A 946 -5.43 4.09 27.58
N ASN A 947 -6.52 4.33 28.29
CA ASN A 947 -7.74 3.56 28.09
C ASN A 947 -8.31 3.72 26.68
N ASP A 948 -8.21 4.95 26.17
CA ASP A 948 -8.77 5.46 24.92
C ASP A 948 -7.82 5.35 23.71
N ILE A 949 -6.63 4.79 23.88
CA ILE A 949 -5.62 4.64 22.81
C ILE A 949 -4.97 3.27 22.93
N ASP A 950 -4.96 2.49 21.84
CA ASP A 950 -4.40 1.14 21.83
C ASP A 950 -2.89 1.14 21.58
N LEU A 951 -2.37 2.15 20.88
CA LEU A 951 -0.96 2.30 20.57
C LEU A 951 -0.15 2.89 21.73
N HIS A 952 1.09 2.40 21.80
CA HIS A 952 2.12 2.78 22.75
C HIS A 952 1.72 2.54 24.22
N TYR A 953 2.62 1.90 24.96
CA TYR A 953 2.33 1.48 26.32
C TYR A 953 3.61 1.44 27.13
N SER A 954 3.50 1.27 28.44
CA SER A 954 4.65 0.96 29.27
C SER A 954 4.47 -0.37 29.95
N TYR A 955 5.57 -0.98 30.36
CA TYR A 955 5.52 -2.21 31.12
C TYR A 955 6.66 -2.33 32.11
N ASP A 956 6.45 -3.14 33.14
CA ASP A 956 7.50 -3.63 34.03
C ASP A 956 7.38 -5.16 34.14
N GLN A 957 8.50 -5.81 34.38
CA GLN A 957 8.58 -7.26 34.54
C GLN A 957 9.37 -7.61 35.80
N ARG A 958 8.98 -8.69 36.46
CA ARG A 958 9.73 -9.26 37.58
C ARG A 958 9.77 -10.77 37.47
N LYS A 959 10.94 -11.36 37.71
CA LYS A 959 11.06 -12.80 37.89
C LYS A 959 10.86 -13.15 39.36
N ILE A 960 10.03 -14.14 39.67
CA ILE A 960 9.80 -14.63 41.03
C ILE A 960 9.91 -16.16 41.07
N GLU A 961 10.11 -16.73 42.25
CA GLU A 961 10.15 -18.17 42.48
C GLU A 961 9.11 -18.57 43.54
N ILE A 962 8.32 -19.60 43.24
CA ILE A 962 7.41 -20.24 44.22
C ILE A 962 8.06 -21.55 44.66
N VAL A 963 8.34 -21.68 45.96
CA VAL A 963 8.95 -22.88 46.57
C VAL A 963 7.92 -23.54 47.49
N ARG A 964 7.66 -24.84 47.31
CA ARG A 964 6.59 -25.57 48.04
C ARG A 964 7.13 -26.43 49.17
#